data_AF-A0A1H5BD38-F1
#
_entry.id   AF-A0A1H5BD38-F1
#
_cell.length_a   1.000
_cell.length_b   1.000
_cell.length_c   1.000
_cell.angle_alpha   90.00
_cell.angle_beta   90.00
_cell.angle_gamma   90.00
#
_symmetry.space_group_name_H-M   'P 1'
#
loop_
_entity.id
_entity.type
_entity.pdbx_description
1 polymer ?
#
loop_
_entity_poly.entity_id
_entity_poly.type
_entity_poly.pdbx_seq_one_letter_code
_entity_poly.pdbx_strand_id
1 'polypeptide(L)'
;MSHSLTRLPVDLAQRFPVLIVANIQEHDDSIILRSAQAIAAVLREHEMEVELVGSLEEADIAVSANSAYCCAIIGWGLCENNQDQALKLIQLIRRRTAQLPIMLGMSQAHQSQVPLAFVENIDGFIWLPEDSPEFIAGRVEAAARRYLDSILPPFFGALVNFAGTHEYSWHTPGHTGGTAFMKTAVGRTFLDFYGEQMLRSDLSVSVGELGSLNDHSGPINEAEKYAARVFGADFTFFSVGGSSASNEIVLHSAVTDGDPVLVDRNCHKSLNYALNMSGAVPLYLRPRRNARGLIGPVPLSELTPAAVAQKLADSPLATDKTARPVLAVLTNSTYDGLCYNVQTTTRELSQSVDRIHYDEAWYAYARFNPLYEGRYGMHRGERHADDATVTVTHSTHKLLAALSQASMIHIRSGKVPVKPALFNEAFMMHTSTSPQYSIIASTDVSAKMMNDAGGYLTDESIDEAIAFRQAMARLNNEIQQRNAKDWWFGVWQPDQIDGVPFADVDPQVLHHGDAWVLRPTATWHGFGDLGSDYCMLDPIKVTVLTPGQTLEGQMEDSGIPAPLVSSFLSSRGIVVEKTEPYSILLLFSLGVTKGKWGSLVAGLMEFKKHYDGNSPLEQVMPDLVDSHGERYSGLGLKDLAEEMHQDMLATKMLHNMDAAYTLLPDPVSSPRATFACLVKGEIEQIAVRDMVDRTVAVQIVPYPPGIPLMMPGEKAGNDKKAIVDYLLAMETFDGRFPGFEHDNHGVEIERDSQGRPTYKVYVVKQ
;
A
#
# COMPACT_ATOMS: atom_id res chain seq x y z
N MET A 1 -19.62 16.43 17.18
CA MET A 1 -20.15 15.18 16.61
C MET A 1 -21.20 15.55 15.56
N SER A 2 -20.83 15.57 14.28
CA SER A 2 -21.77 15.68 13.16
C SER A 2 -21.99 14.26 12.66
N HIS A 3 -23.02 13.59 13.18
CA HIS A 3 -23.45 12.31 12.65
C HIS A 3 -24.57 12.61 11.68
N SER A 4 -24.26 12.65 10.38
CA SER A 4 -25.25 12.27 9.38
C SER A 4 -25.58 10.80 9.67
N LEU A 5 -26.67 10.56 10.40
CA LEU A 5 -27.13 9.20 10.73
C LEU A 5 -27.85 8.62 9.51
N THR A 6 -27.08 8.16 8.55
CA THR A 6 -27.62 7.43 7.41
C THR A 6 -27.88 6.00 7.85
N ARG A 7 -29.17 5.63 7.98
CA ARG A 7 -29.58 4.33 8.50
C ARG A 7 -29.10 3.19 7.62
N LEU A 8 -28.70 2.09 8.25
CA LEU A 8 -28.43 0.84 7.54
C LEU A 8 -29.76 0.20 7.11
N PRO A 9 -29.96 -0.15 5.83
CA PRO A 9 -31.14 -0.89 5.39
C PRO A 9 -31.38 -2.17 6.19
N VAL A 10 -32.64 -2.51 6.42
CA VAL A 10 -33.04 -3.62 7.31
C VAL A 10 -32.45 -4.96 6.85
N ASP A 11 -32.42 -5.23 5.55
CA ASP A 11 -31.87 -6.45 4.95
C ASP A 11 -30.36 -6.60 5.16
N LEU A 12 -29.63 -5.48 5.24
CA LEU A 12 -28.21 -5.47 5.61
C LEU A 12 -28.03 -5.57 7.13
N ALA A 13 -28.89 -4.90 7.91
CA ALA A 13 -28.85 -4.91 9.37
C ALA A 13 -29.07 -6.31 9.96
N GLN A 14 -29.95 -7.12 9.36
CA GLN A 14 -30.20 -8.50 9.78
C GLN A 14 -28.97 -9.42 9.72
N ARG A 15 -27.91 -9.02 8.99
CA ARG A 15 -26.66 -9.78 8.88
C ARG A 15 -25.70 -9.58 10.07
N PHE A 16 -26.07 -8.75 11.04
CA PHE A 16 -25.27 -8.46 12.22
C PHE A 16 -25.91 -9.09 13.47
N PRO A 17 -25.54 -10.32 13.87
CA PRO A 17 -26.05 -10.93 15.08
C PRO A 17 -25.72 -10.17 16.38
N VAL A 18 -26.52 -10.42 17.42
CA VAL A 18 -26.16 -10.15 18.81
C VAL A 18 -25.32 -11.30 19.34
N LEU A 19 -24.14 -11.02 19.88
CA LEU A 19 -23.32 -12.00 20.57
C LEU A 19 -23.75 -12.09 22.04
N ILE A 20 -24.08 -13.29 22.51
CA ILE A 20 -24.36 -13.57 23.92
C ILE A 20 -23.33 -14.57 24.43
N VAL A 21 -22.60 -14.19 25.48
CA VAL A 21 -21.58 -15.02 26.14
C VAL A 21 -22.10 -15.41 27.52
N ALA A 22 -22.51 -16.67 27.66
CA ALA A 22 -23.06 -17.21 28.89
C ALA A 22 -22.58 -18.64 29.12
N ASN A 23 -22.40 -19.05 30.38
CA ASN A 23 -21.95 -20.40 30.70
C ASN A 23 -23.02 -21.42 30.28
N ILE A 24 -22.72 -22.23 29.26
CA ILE A 24 -23.60 -23.31 28.75
C ILE A 24 -23.27 -24.69 29.36
N GLN A 25 -22.19 -24.80 30.14
CA GLN A 25 -21.67 -26.08 30.64
C GLN A 25 -22.10 -26.39 32.09
N GLU A 26 -22.58 -25.41 32.84
CA GLU A 26 -23.32 -25.67 34.07
C GLU A 26 -24.70 -26.26 33.72
N HIS A 27 -25.11 -27.32 34.44
CA HIS A 27 -26.38 -28.05 34.30
C HIS A 27 -27.46 -27.32 33.48
N ASP A 28 -28.07 -28.01 32.49
CA ASP A 28 -29.18 -27.56 31.60
C ASP A 28 -30.35 -26.79 32.27
N ASP A 29 -30.36 -26.66 33.60
CA ASP A 29 -31.34 -25.96 34.42
C ASP A 29 -30.86 -24.64 35.08
N SER A 30 -29.65 -24.14 34.77
CA SER A 30 -29.17 -22.86 35.31
C SER A 30 -30.12 -21.70 34.94
N ILE A 31 -30.52 -20.90 35.94
CA ILE A 31 -31.43 -19.76 35.76
C ILE A 31 -30.81 -18.72 34.81
N ILE A 32 -29.49 -18.56 34.83
CA ILE A 32 -28.74 -17.63 33.98
C ILE A 32 -28.85 -18.07 32.50
N LEU A 33 -28.65 -19.36 32.22
CA LEU A 33 -28.75 -19.90 30.87
C LEU A 33 -30.17 -19.79 30.32
N ARG A 34 -31.19 -20.13 31.13
CA ARG A 34 -32.60 -19.96 30.74
C ARG A 34 -32.95 -18.50 30.43
N SER A 35 -32.42 -17.56 31.21
CA SER A 35 -32.63 -16.13 30.97
C SER A 35 -31.97 -15.69 29.66
N ALA A 36 -30.74 -16.11 29.39
CA ALA A 36 -30.05 -15.84 28.13
C ALA A 36 -30.79 -16.42 26.91
N GLN A 37 -31.30 -17.66 27.01
CA GLN A 37 -32.10 -18.30 25.96
C GLN A 37 -33.44 -17.59 25.74
N ALA A 38 -34.11 -17.14 26.80
CA ALA A 38 -35.35 -16.37 26.69
C ALA A 38 -35.12 -15.03 25.99
N ILE A 39 -34.05 -14.30 26.34
CA ILE A 39 -33.65 -13.05 25.65
C ILE A 39 -33.36 -13.33 24.18
N ALA A 40 -32.60 -14.39 23.88
CA ALA A 40 -32.30 -14.79 22.51
C ALA A 40 -33.55 -15.15 21.70
N ALA A 41 -34.56 -15.78 22.31
CA ALA A 41 -35.82 -16.08 21.67
C ALA A 41 -36.57 -14.79 21.29
N VAL A 42 -36.69 -13.84 22.21
CA VAL A 42 -37.36 -12.55 21.94
C VAL A 42 -36.61 -11.73 20.89
N LEU A 43 -35.27 -11.70 20.93
CA LEU A 43 -34.48 -11.02 19.89
C LEU A 43 -34.73 -11.61 18.50
N ARG A 44 -34.87 -12.94 18.38
CA ARG A 44 -35.23 -13.59 17.11
C ARG A 44 -36.65 -13.26 16.66
N GLU A 45 -37.59 -13.11 17.60
CA GLU A 45 -38.94 -12.59 17.28
C GLU A 45 -38.89 -11.16 16.72
N HIS A 46 -37.88 -10.37 17.10
CA HIS A 46 -37.61 -9.03 16.57
C HIS A 46 -36.77 -9.06 15.28
N GLU A 47 -36.64 -10.22 14.63
CA GLU A 47 -35.83 -10.45 13.41
C GLU A 47 -34.33 -10.14 13.58
N MET A 48 -33.81 -10.27 14.81
CA MET A 48 -32.37 -10.16 15.07
C MET A 48 -31.76 -11.55 15.21
N GLU A 49 -30.70 -11.81 14.44
CA GLU A 49 -29.90 -13.01 14.62
C GLU A 49 -29.16 -12.97 15.97
N VAL A 50 -28.98 -14.14 16.59
CA VAL A 50 -28.32 -14.26 17.90
C VAL A 50 -27.35 -15.43 17.87
N GLU A 51 -26.09 -15.12 18.19
CA GLU A 51 -25.02 -16.09 18.37
C GLU A 51 -24.76 -16.26 19.87
N LEU A 52 -24.95 -17.49 20.37
CA LEU A 52 -24.76 -17.84 21.78
C LEU A 52 -23.50 -18.70 21.91
N VAL A 53 -22.53 -18.23 22.70
CA VAL A 53 -21.26 -18.93 22.96
C VAL A 53 -21.08 -19.23 24.44
N GLY A 54 -20.38 -20.32 24.75
CA GLY A 54 -20.33 -20.92 26.07
C GLY A 54 -19.26 -20.40 27.02
N SER A 55 -18.24 -19.75 26.47
CA SER A 55 -17.04 -19.34 27.21
C SER A 55 -16.42 -18.06 26.66
N LEU A 56 -15.54 -17.44 27.45
CA LEU A 56 -14.75 -16.28 27.01
C LEU A 56 -13.78 -16.63 25.87
N GLU A 57 -13.32 -17.88 25.79
CA GLU A 57 -12.43 -18.36 24.72
C GLU A 57 -13.17 -18.52 23.39
N GLU A 58 -14.36 -19.12 23.42
CA GLU A 58 -15.21 -19.19 22.22
C GLU A 58 -15.62 -17.80 21.75
N ALA A 59 -15.91 -16.87 22.68
CA ALA A 59 -16.21 -15.48 22.33
C ALA A 59 -15.02 -14.77 21.67
N ASP A 60 -13.80 -15.02 22.14
CA ASP A 60 -12.57 -14.47 21.53
C ASP A 60 -12.39 -14.98 20.09
N ILE A 61 -12.61 -16.28 19.87
CA ILE A 61 -12.58 -16.90 18.54
C ILE A 61 -13.67 -16.30 17.64
N ALA A 62 -14.91 -16.17 18.15
CA ALA A 62 -16.05 -15.65 17.40
C ALA A 62 -15.85 -14.20 16.99
N VAL A 63 -15.36 -13.35 17.91
CA VAL A 63 -15.02 -11.94 17.62
C VAL A 63 -13.79 -11.83 16.72
N SER A 64 -12.85 -12.77 16.80
CA SER A 64 -11.67 -12.84 15.92
C SER A 64 -11.99 -13.34 14.51
N ALA A 65 -13.01 -14.17 14.35
CA ALA A 65 -13.43 -14.70 13.06
C ALA A 65 -14.41 -13.77 12.33
N ASN A 66 -15.30 -13.10 13.06
CA ASN A 66 -16.40 -12.33 12.51
C ASN A 66 -16.43 -10.88 13.05
N SER A 67 -16.49 -9.89 12.16
CA SER A 67 -16.67 -8.48 12.52
C SER A 67 -18.14 -8.02 12.54
N ALA A 68 -19.06 -8.85 12.07
CA ALA A 68 -20.47 -8.50 11.91
C ALA A 68 -21.28 -8.76 13.18
N TYR A 69 -20.98 -8.06 14.29
CA TYR A 69 -21.88 -8.04 15.45
C TYR A 69 -22.53 -6.67 15.57
N CYS A 70 -23.75 -6.62 16.14
CA CYS A 70 -24.45 -5.36 16.44
C CYS A 70 -24.54 -5.03 17.94
N CYS A 71 -24.32 -6.02 18.81
CA CYS A 71 -24.24 -5.86 20.27
C CYS A 71 -23.57 -7.10 20.87
N ALA A 72 -22.84 -6.95 21.98
CA ALA A 72 -22.29 -8.05 22.77
C ALA A 72 -22.84 -8.02 24.20
N ILE A 73 -23.33 -9.17 24.69
CA ILE A 73 -23.78 -9.36 26.07
C ILE A 73 -22.83 -10.38 26.72
N ILE A 74 -22.11 -9.97 27.76
CA ILE A 74 -21.13 -10.84 28.43
C ILE A 74 -21.57 -11.09 29.87
N GLY A 75 -21.77 -12.36 30.23
CA GLY A 75 -22.16 -12.74 31.59
C GLY A 75 -21.07 -12.44 32.61
N TRP A 76 -21.39 -11.66 33.64
CA TRP A 76 -20.42 -11.21 34.65
C TRP A 76 -19.81 -12.38 35.44
N GLY A 77 -20.55 -13.48 35.67
CA GLY A 77 -19.99 -14.67 36.31
C GLY A 77 -18.79 -15.27 35.55
N LEU A 78 -18.78 -15.19 34.22
CA LEU A 78 -17.63 -15.59 33.40
C LEU A 78 -16.47 -14.61 33.55
N CYS A 79 -16.78 -13.31 33.59
CA CYS A 79 -15.77 -12.26 33.78
C CYS A 79 -15.11 -12.33 35.16
N GLU A 80 -15.88 -12.61 36.22
CA GLU A 80 -15.36 -12.71 37.58
C GLU A 80 -14.39 -13.89 37.72
N ASN A 81 -14.70 -15.02 37.07
CA ASN A 81 -13.84 -16.19 37.07
C ASN A 81 -12.49 -15.96 36.37
N ASN A 82 -12.43 -15.08 35.36
CA ASN A 82 -11.20 -14.73 34.66
C ASN A 82 -11.23 -13.28 34.13
N GLN A 83 -10.94 -12.33 35.03
CA GLN A 83 -11.04 -10.89 34.73
C GLN A 83 -10.08 -10.46 33.63
N ASP A 84 -8.86 -11.02 33.61
CA ASP A 84 -7.85 -10.68 32.60
C ASP A 84 -8.29 -11.08 31.20
N GLN A 85 -8.82 -12.29 31.04
CA GLN A 85 -9.33 -12.76 29.74
C GLN A 85 -10.55 -11.96 29.30
N ALA A 86 -11.48 -11.68 30.21
CA ALA A 86 -12.67 -10.90 29.89
C ALA A 86 -12.32 -9.46 29.48
N LEU A 87 -11.36 -8.83 30.16
CA LEU A 87 -10.91 -7.48 29.80
C LEU A 87 -10.21 -7.48 28.43
N LYS A 88 -9.38 -8.50 28.13
CA LYS A 88 -8.77 -8.67 26.79
C LYS A 88 -9.81 -8.82 25.69
N LEU A 89 -10.86 -9.62 25.91
CA LEU A 89 -11.98 -9.77 24.97
C LEU A 89 -12.70 -8.44 24.74
N ILE A 90 -13.03 -7.71 25.80
CA ILE A 90 -13.68 -6.39 25.71
C ILE A 90 -12.79 -5.41 24.93
N GLN A 91 -11.49 -5.38 25.22
CA GLN A 91 -10.52 -4.56 24.49
C GLN A 91 -10.43 -4.97 23.01
N LEU A 92 -10.42 -6.26 22.70
CA LEU A 92 -10.44 -6.76 21.31
C LEU A 92 -11.69 -6.26 20.57
N ILE A 93 -12.88 -6.40 21.16
CA ILE A 93 -14.13 -5.87 20.60
C ILE A 93 -14.02 -4.37 20.34
N ARG A 94 -13.52 -3.59 21.32
CA ARG A 94 -13.36 -2.13 21.19
C ARG A 94 -12.39 -1.73 20.09
N ARG A 95 -11.30 -2.47 19.91
CA ARG A 95 -10.26 -2.20 18.91
C ARG A 95 -10.69 -2.58 17.49
N ARG A 96 -11.51 -3.62 17.34
CA ARG A 96 -11.97 -4.11 16.03
C ARG A 96 -13.27 -3.44 15.56
N THR A 97 -14.18 -3.18 16.48
CA THR A 97 -15.50 -2.60 16.20
C THR A 97 -15.74 -1.41 17.12
N ALA A 98 -15.29 -0.23 16.69
CA ALA A 98 -15.52 1.00 17.43
C ALA A 98 -17.02 1.20 17.69
N GLN A 99 -17.36 1.55 18.93
CA GLN A 99 -18.74 1.84 19.37
C GLN A 99 -19.72 0.66 19.39
N LEU A 100 -19.28 -0.60 19.16
CA LEU A 100 -20.16 -1.77 19.33
C LEU A 100 -20.70 -1.80 20.78
N PRO A 101 -22.01 -1.81 21.03
CA PRO A 101 -22.53 -1.86 22.39
C PRO A 101 -22.09 -3.12 23.14
N ILE A 102 -21.50 -2.96 24.32
CA ILE A 102 -21.12 -4.07 25.22
C ILE A 102 -21.94 -3.95 26.51
N MET A 103 -22.72 -4.97 26.83
CA MET A 103 -23.55 -5.04 28.03
C MET A 103 -23.08 -6.17 28.95
N LEU A 104 -23.00 -5.92 30.27
CA LEU A 104 -22.70 -6.96 31.25
C LEU A 104 -23.99 -7.58 31.81
N GLY A 105 -24.12 -8.90 31.68
CA GLY A 105 -25.19 -9.70 32.24
C GLY A 105 -24.90 -10.05 33.71
N MET A 106 -25.55 -9.36 34.64
CA MET A 106 -25.38 -9.52 36.08
C MET A 106 -26.36 -10.56 36.65
N SER A 107 -25.99 -11.21 37.76
CA SER A 107 -26.89 -12.03 38.58
C SER A 107 -26.68 -11.71 40.08
N GLN A 108 -27.69 -11.98 40.92
CA GLN A 108 -27.63 -11.67 42.37
C GLN A 108 -26.45 -12.32 43.10
N ALA A 109 -25.92 -13.45 42.60
CA ALA A 109 -24.79 -14.15 43.22
C ALA A 109 -23.44 -13.43 43.02
N HIS A 110 -23.34 -12.52 42.04
CA HIS A 110 -22.09 -11.87 41.64
C HIS A 110 -22.11 -10.34 41.93
N GLN A 111 -22.52 -9.96 43.15
CA GLN A 111 -22.55 -8.55 43.63
C GLN A 111 -21.16 -7.92 43.86
N SER A 112 -20.07 -8.58 43.45
CA SER A 112 -18.73 -8.01 43.52
C SER A 112 -18.66 -6.67 42.77
N GLN A 113 -17.90 -5.71 43.32
CA GLN A 113 -17.69 -4.41 42.67
C GLN A 113 -17.04 -4.65 41.31
N VAL A 114 -17.79 -4.40 40.23
CA VAL A 114 -17.27 -4.42 38.87
C VAL A 114 -16.10 -3.44 38.80
N PRO A 115 -14.87 -3.89 38.47
CA PRO A 115 -13.70 -3.01 38.46
C PRO A 115 -13.87 -1.86 37.47
N LEU A 116 -13.25 -0.71 37.78
CA LEU A 116 -13.31 0.49 36.93
C LEU A 116 -12.95 0.20 35.46
N ALA A 117 -11.93 -0.65 35.24
CA ALA A 117 -11.48 -1.03 33.89
C ALA A 117 -12.59 -1.67 33.04
N PHE A 118 -13.56 -2.36 33.65
CA PHE A 118 -14.73 -2.87 32.93
C PHE A 118 -15.74 -1.75 32.68
N VAL A 119 -16.06 -0.95 33.70
CA VAL A 119 -17.03 0.16 33.60
C VAL A 119 -16.63 1.16 32.51
N GLU A 120 -15.34 1.44 32.34
CA GLU A 120 -14.80 2.33 31.30
C GLU A 120 -14.97 1.79 29.88
N ASN A 121 -15.22 0.49 29.72
CA ASN A 121 -15.23 -0.18 28.42
C ASN A 121 -16.58 -0.82 28.06
N ILE A 122 -17.63 -0.62 28.86
CA ILE A 122 -18.99 -1.14 28.60
C ILE A 122 -20.02 -0.01 28.46
N ASP A 123 -21.16 -0.33 27.86
CA ASP A 123 -22.27 0.61 27.61
C ASP A 123 -23.44 0.43 28.58
N GLY A 124 -23.50 -0.69 29.31
CA GLY A 124 -24.55 -0.88 30.30
C GLY A 124 -24.56 -2.23 31.01
N PHE A 125 -25.51 -2.37 31.93
CA PHE A 125 -25.78 -3.58 32.70
C PHE A 125 -27.19 -4.11 32.38
N ILE A 126 -27.30 -5.44 32.40
CA ILE A 126 -28.54 -6.22 32.29
C ILE A 126 -28.64 -7.11 33.52
N TRP A 127 -29.77 -7.10 34.23
CA TRP A 127 -30.02 -7.99 35.37
C TRP A 127 -30.86 -9.19 34.93
N LEU A 128 -30.18 -10.29 34.59
CA LEU A 128 -30.79 -11.43 33.89
C LEU A 128 -32.00 -12.08 34.60
N PRO A 129 -32.02 -12.27 35.93
CA PRO A 129 -33.17 -12.89 36.61
C PRO A 129 -34.20 -11.89 37.18
N GLU A 130 -33.94 -10.59 37.14
CA GLU A 130 -34.81 -9.56 37.75
C GLU A 130 -35.62 -8.76 36.70
N ASP A 131 -35.10 -8.61 35.49
CA ASP A 131 -35.78 -7.94 34.38
C ASP A 131 -36.51 -8.96 33.48
N SER A 132 -37.63 -8.57 32.88
CA SER A 132 -38.32 -9.40 31.87
C SER A 132 -37.46 -9.53 30.60
N PRO A 133 -37.41 -10.72 29.97
CA PRO A 133 -36.70 -10.92 28.69
C PRO A 133 -37.09 -9.91 27.61
N GLU A 134 -38.36 -9.52 27.53
CA GLU A 134 -38.88 -8.56 26.55
C GLU A 134 -38.28 -7.16 26.74
N PHE A 135 -38.19 -6.69 27.98
CA PHE A 135 -37.58 -5.39 28.29
C PHE A 135 -36.08 -5.39 27.97
N ILE A 136 -35.38 -6.47 28.32
CA ILE A 136 -33.95 -6.60 28.00
C ILE A 136 -33.74 -6.61 26.48
N ALA A 137 -34.48 -7.45 25.75
CA ALA A 137 -34.38 -7.55 24.30
C ALA A 137 -34.65 -6.21 23.63
N GLY A 138 -35.67 -5.46 24.06
CA GLY A 138 -35.95 -4.11 23.55
C GLY A 138 -34.81 -3.10 23.80
N ARG A 139 -34.12 -3.20 24.94
CA ARG A 139 -32.92 -2.37 25.22
C ARG A 139 -31.74 -2.74 24.32
N VAL A 140 -31.51 -4.03 24.13
CA VAL A 140 -30.46 -4.57 23.26
C VAL A 140 -30.71 -4.16 21.82
N GLU A 141 -31.93 -4.32 21.32
CA GLU A 141 -32.34 -3.88 19.99
C GLU A 141 -32.12 -2.38 19.80
N ALA A 142 -32.54 -1.55 20.75
CA ALA A 142 -32.35 -0.10 20.67
C ALA A 142 -30.86 0.30 20.64
N ALA A 143 -30.00 -0.41 21.37
CA ALA A 143 -28.56 -0.19 21.32
C ALA A 143 -27.97 -0.65 19.98
N ALA A 144 -28.32 -1.84 19.53
CA ALA A 144 -27.89 -2.41 18.26
C ALA A 144 -28.27 -1.52 17.07
N ARG A 145 -29.52 -1.06 16.99
CA ARG A 145 -29.99 -0.17 15.93
C ARG A 145 -29.23 1.17 15.92
N ARG A 146 -28.99 1.77 17.08
CA ARG A 146 -28.17 3.01 17.18
C ARG A 146 -26.75 2.81 16.67
N TYR A 147 -26.15 1.65 16.96
CA TYR A 147 -24.83 1.31 16.44
C TYR A 147 -24.86 1.11 14.92
N LEU A 148 -25.80 0.33 14.40
CA LEU A 148 -25.94 0.07 12.96
C LEU A 148 -26.22 1.34 12.15
N ASP A 149 -26.93 2.32 12.72
CA ASP A 149 -27.12 3.65 12.11
C ASP A 149 -25.83 4.49 12.04
N SER A 150 -24.72 4.02 12.63
CA SER A 150 -23.44 4.73 12.69
C SER A 150 -22.32 4.08 11.86
N ILE A 151 -22.51 2.87 11.34
CA ILE A 151 -21.46 2.12 10.64
C ILE A 151 -21.23 2.63 9.20
N LEU A 152 -22.25 3.22 8.57
CA LEU A 152 -22.15 3.72 7.21
C LEU A 152 -21.51 5.11 7.19
N PRO A 153 -20.44 5.33 6.39
CA PRO A 153 -19.89 6.67 6.20
C PRO A 153 -20.75 7.51 5.27
N PRO A 154 -20.51 8.84 5.19
CA PRO A 154 -21.47 9.78 4.61
C PRO A 154 -21.91 9.48 3.17
N PHE A 155 -20.97 9.22 2.26
CA PHE A 155 -21.27 9.01 0.85
C PHE A 155 -21.76 7.59 0.59
N PHE A 156 -21.07 6.57 1.12
CA PHE A 156 -21.52 5.19 0.93
C PHE A 156 -22.91 4.96 1.53
N GLY A 157 -23.19 5.54 2.70
CA GLY A 157 -24.51 5.45 3.32
C GLY A 157 -25.60 6.07 2.46
N ALA A 158 -25.36 7.25 1.90
CA ALA A 158 -26.30 7.91 0.99
C ALA A 158 -26.54 7.05 -0.28
N LEU A 159 -25.47 6.50 -0.86
CA LEU A 159 -25.54 5.64 -2.04
C LEU A 159 -26.35 4.35 -1.78
N VAL A 160 -26.13 3.71 -0.64
CA VAL A 160 -26.88 2.50 -0.22
C VAL A 160 -28.36 2.80 -0.05
N ASN A 161 -28.71 3.92 0.60
CA ASN A 161 -30.11 4.29 0.81
C ASN A 161 -30.79 4.66 -0.51
N PHE A 162 -30.11 5.38 -1.41
CA PHE A 162 -30.65 5.69 -2.73
C PHE A 162 -30.85 4.42 -3.58
N ALA A 163 -29.89 3.49 -3.59
CA ALA A 163 -30.02 2.26 -4.36
C ALA A 163 -31.29 1.45 -3.96
N GLY A 164 -31.72 1.56 -2.71
CA GLY A 164 -32.93 0.94 -2.16
C GLY A 164 -34.26 1.62 -2.52
N THR A 165 -34.28 2.83 -3.09
CA THR A 165 -35.55 3.54 -3.42
C THR A 165 -36.21 3.04 -4.71
N HIS A 166 -35.51 2.27 -5.55
CA HIS A 166 -36.04 1.67 -6.78
C HIS A 166 -36.65 2.65 -7.79
N GLU A 167 -36.09 3.86 -7.91
CA GLU A 167 -36.56 4.86 -8.86
C GLU A 167 -36.26 4.51 -10.32
N TYR A 168 -37.22 4.80 -11.22
CA TYR A 168 -37.02 4.73 -12.66
C TYR A 168 -36.23 5.96 -13.15
N SER A 169 -34.97 5.75 -13.52
CA SER A 169 -34.11 6.80 -14.04
C SER A 169 -34.26 7.01 -15.55
N TRP A 170 -34.46 8.27 -15.96
CA TRP A 170 -34.44 8.71 -17.37
C TRP A 170 -33.16 9.48 -17.73
N HIS A 171 -32.10 9.27 -16.95
CA HIS A 171 -30.80 9.93 -17.08
C HIS A 171 -29.67 8.91 -17.31
N THR A 172 -28.45 9.39 -17.52
CA THR A 172 -27.25 8.56 -17.62
C THR A 172 -26.91 7.91 -16.26
N PRO A 173 -26.22 6.76 -16.25
CA PRO A 173 -25.70 5.99 -17.40
C PRO A 173 -26.76 5.16 -18.15
N GLY A 174 -26.53 4.95 -19.45
CA GLY A 174 -27.53 4.38 -20.38
C GLY A 174 -27.91 2.91 -20.14
N HIS A 175 -27.22 2.21 -19.23
CA HIS A 175 -27.65 0.88 -18.79
C HIS A 175 -28.81 0.92 -17.80
N THR A 176 -29.12 2.08 -17.19
CA THR A 176 -30.26 2.30 -16.28
C THR A 176 -30.32 1.26 -15.17
N GLY A 177 -29.32 1.25 -14.30
CA GLY A 177 -29.23 0.30 -13.19
C GLY A 177 -28.98 -1.15 -13.63
N GLY A 178 -28.64 -1.39 -14.90
CA GLY A 178 -28.34 -2.71 -15.45
C GLY A 178 -29.43 -3.26 -16.38
N THR A 179 -30.57 -2.58 -16.50
CA THR A 179 -31.69 -2.94 -17.38
C THR A 179 -31.27 -3.16 -18.84
N ALA A 180 -30.30 -2.42 -19.37
CA ALA A 180 -29.84 -2.64 -20.75
C ALA A 180 -29.09 -3.98 -20.92
N PHE A 181 -28.36 -4.43 -19.91
CA PHE A 181 -27.62 -5.69 -19.96
C PHE A 181 -28.54 -6.92 -20.02
N MET A 182 -29.76 -6.79 -19.48
CA MET A 182 -30.81 -7.83 -19.58
C MET A 182 -31.25 -8.17 -21.01
N LYS A 183 -30.90 -7.33 -22.00
CA LYS A 183 -31.40 -7.45 -23.37
C LYS A 183 -30.64 -8.47 -24.22
N THR A 184 -29.48 -8.98 -23.77
CA THR A 184 -28.69 -9.97 -24.50
C THR A 184 -28.14 -11.04 -23.56
N ALA A 185 -27.83 -12.23 -24.08
CA ALA A 185 -27.26 -13.32 -23.27
C ALA A 185 -25.92 -12.91 -22.63
N VAL A 186 -25.04 -12.25 -23.39
CA VAL A 186 -23.76 -11.75 -22.88
C VAL A 186 -23.95 -10.70 -21.79
N GLY A 187 -24.92 -9.80 -21.96
CA GLY A 187 -25.23 -8.79 -20.94
C GLY A 187 -25.83 -9.40 -19.68
N ARG A 188 -26.69 -10.43 -19.80
CA ARG A 188 -27.23 -11.13 -18.64
C ARG A 188 -26.12 -11.81 -17.85
N THR A 189 -25.18 -12.49 -18.51
CA THR A 189 -23.99 -13.05 -17.85
C THR A 189 -23.15 -11.98 -17.15
N PHE A 190 -22.98 -10.82 -17.77
CA PHE A 190 -22.27 -9.68 -17.15
C PHE A 190 -22.97 -9.18 -15.89
N LEU A 191 -24.30 -9.02 -15.93
CA LEU A 191 -25.10 -8.62 -14.78
C LEU A 191 -25.06 -9.66 -13.67
N ASP A 192 -25.18 -10.95 -13.99
CA ASP A 192 -25.13 -12.03 -13.00
C ASP A 192 -23.74 -12.17 -12.36
N PHE A 193 -22.66 -11.85 -13.10
CA PHE A 193 -21.30 -11.87 -12.58
C PHE A 193 -21.00 -10.71 -11.62
N TYR A 194 -21.33 -9.47 -12.00
CA TYR A 194 -21.06 -8.28 -11.16
C TYR A 194 -22.12 -8.03 -10.09
N GLY A 195 -23.35 -8.49 -10.31
CA GLY A 195 -24.49 -8.26 -9.44
C GLY A 195 -25.21 -6.92 -9.70
N GLU A 196 -26.51 -6.93 -9.44
CA GLU A 196 -27.39 -5.78 -9.69
C GLU A 196 -27.04 -4.56 -8.83
N GLN A 197 -26.62 -4.75 -7.57
CA GLN A 197 -26.32 -3.63 -6.66
C GLN A 197 -25.17 -2.74 -7.14
N MET A 198 -24.14 -3.33 -7.76
CA MET A 198 -23.04 -2.58 -8.35
C MET A 198 -23.54 -1.72 -9.52
N LEU A 199 -24.41 -2.26 -10.37
CA LEU A 199 -24.97 -1.54 -11.52
C LEU A 199 -26.01 -0.49 -11.13
N ARG A 200 -26.78 -0.72 -10.05
CA ARG A 200 -27.74 0.26 -9.50
C ARG A 200 -27.05 1.43 -8.82
N SER A 201 -25.84 1.22 -8.29
CA SER A 201 -25.02 2.26 -7.68
C SER A 201 -24.11 3.00 -8.67
N ASP A 202 -24.06 2.57 -9.94
CA ASP A 202 -23.43 3.32 -11.02
C ASP A 202 -24.40 4.40 -11.54
N LEU A 203 -24.22 5.62 -11.00
CA LEU A 203 -25.11 6.76 -11.15
C LEU A 203 -24.35 7.97 -11.68
N SER A 204 -25.10 9.01 -12.04
CA SER A 204 -24.52 10.29 -12.48
C SER A 204 -24.95 11.44 -11.57
N VAL A 205 -24.32 12.59 -11.77
CA VAL A 205 -24.64 13.86 -11.10
C VAL A 205 -26.11 14.30 -11.25
N SER A 206 -26.86 13.66 -12.17
CA SER A 206 -28.31 13.84 -12.29
C SER A 206 -29.06 13.47 -11.00
N VAL A 207 -28.48 12.62 -10.16
CA VAL A 207 -28.99 12.29 -8.82
C VAL A 207 -28.52 13.36 -7.83
N GLY A 208 -29.24 14.48 -7.79
CA GLY A 208 -28.81 15.67 -7.03
C GLY A 208 -28.63 15.45 -5.52
N GLU A 209 -29.27 14.44 -4.92
CA GLU A 209 -29.13 14.11 -3.50
C GLU A 209 -27.75 13.52 -3.12
N LEU A 210 -27.02 12.94 -4.08
CA LEU A 210 -25.67 12.42 -3.87
C LEU A 210 -24.58 13.49 -4.06
N GLY A 211 -24.95 14.69 -4.52
CA GLY A 211 -24.02 15.77 -4.80
C GLY A 211 -23.14 15.49 -6.03
N SER A 212 -21.98 16.12 -6.06
CA SER A 212 -21.04 16.10 -7.19
C SER A 212 -19.60 16.07 -6.69
N LEU A 213 -18.80 15.17 -7.27
CA LEU A 213 -17.36 15.07 -6.97
C LEU A 213 -16.63 16.34 -7.41
N ASN A 214 -16.92 16.82 -8.61
CA ASN A 214 -16.24 17.99 -9.19
C ASN A 214 -16.63 19.31 -8.51
N ASP A 215 -17.78 19.36 -7.82
CA ASP A 215 -18.20 20.53 -7.06
C ASP A 215 -17.93 20.40 -5.55
N HIS A 216 -17.42 19.26 -5.09
CA HIS A 216 -17.24 18.94 -3.67
C HIS A 216 -18.49 19.26 -2.85
N SER A 217 -19.63 18.67 -3.24
CA SER A 217 -20.94 19.01 -2.69
C SER A 217 -21.71 17.79 -2.16
N GLY A 218 -22.72 18.04 -1.33
CA GLY A 218 -23.58 17.00 -0.78
C GLY A 218 -22.81 15.97 0.08
N PRO A 219 -23.23 14.69 0.07
CA PRO A 219 -22.55 13.61 0.80
C PRO A 219 -21.07 13.44 0.47
N ILE A 220 -20.62 13.80 -0.75
CA ILE A 220 -19.19 13.73 -1.12
C ILE A 220 -18.36 14.72 -0.31
N ASN A 221 -18.83 15.97 -0.14
CA ASN A 221 -18.16 16.96 0.70
C ASN A 221 -18.03 16.48 2.15
N GLU A 222 -19.10 15.88 2.67
CA GLU A 222 -19.11 15.36 4.03
C GLU A 222 -18.16 14.17 4.19
N ALA A 223 -18.03 13.30 3.18
CA ALA A 223 -17.05 12.22 3.12
C ALA A 223 -15.60 12.75 3.05
N GLU A 224 -15.34 13.78 2.23
CA GLU A 224 -14.03 14.43 2.13
C GLU A 224 -13.61 15.10 3.44
N LYS A 225 -14.51 15.85 4.09
CA LYS A 225 -14.29 16.41 5.44
C LYS A 225 -14.09 15.32 6.49
N TYR A 226 -14.86 14.23 6.40
CA TYR A 226 -14.72 13.08 7.27
C TYR A 226 -13.31 12.49 7.13
N ALA A 227 -12.87 12.20 5.91
CA ALA A 227 -11.53 11.71 5.63
C ALA A 227 -10.44 12.70 6.08
N ALA A 228 -10.59 14.00 5.85
CA ALA A 228 -9.65 15.01 6.35
C ALA A 228 -9.44 14.92 7.86
N ARG A 229 -10.53 14.76 8.64
CA ARG A 229 -10.43 14.55 10.10
C ARG A 229 -9.70 13.26 10.46
N VAL A 230 -10.05 12.15 9.80
CA VAL A 230 -9.47 10.82 10.05
C VAL A 230 -7.96 10.84 9.76
N PHE A 231 -7.58 11.39 8.61
CA PHE A 231 -6.19 11.44 8.13
C PHE A 231 -5.39 12.64 8.66
N GLY A 232 -6.00 13.53 9.44
CA GLY A 232 -5.30 14.67 10.06
C GLY A 232 -4.87 15.77 9.09
N ALA A 233 -5.62 15.91 8.00
CA ALA A 233 -5.43 16.95 6.99
C ALA A 233 -6.38 18.13 7.26
N ASP A 234 -6.03 19.31 6.74
CA ASP A 234 -6.94 20.46 6.76
C ASP A 234 -8.00 20.32 5.64
N PHE A 235 -7.60 19.76 4.50
CA PHE A 235 -8.49 19.39 3.39
C PHE A 235 -8.13 18.02 2.83
N THR A 236 -9.14 17.29 2.35
CA THR A 236 -8.96 16.05 1.59
C THR A 236 -9.80 16.13 0.32
N PHE A 237 -9.27 15.65 -0.80
CA PHE A 237 -9.98 15.51 -2.07
C PHE A 237 -9.95 14.04 -2.49
N PHE A 238 -11.10 13.50 -2.92
CA PHE A 238 -11.17 12.14 -3.45
C PHE A 238 -10.89 12.14 -4.96
N SER A 239 -10.01 11.26 -5.41
CA SER A 239 -9.66 11.09 -6.82
C SER A 239 -10.02 9.69 -7.31
N VAL A 240 -10.58 9.62 -8.52
CA VAL A 240 -10.92 8.37 -9.23
C VAL A 240 -9.93 8.05 -10.36
N GLY A 241 -8.87 8.84 -10.51
CA GLY A 241 -7.80 8.62 -11.50
C GLY A 241 -6.54 7.97 -10.92
N GLY A 242 -6.63 7.42 -9.70
CA GLY A 242 -5.49 6.94 -8.92
C GLY A 242 -4.54 8.08 -8.51
N SER A 243 -3.48 7.72 -7.78
CA SER A 243 -2.45 8.70 -7.40
C SER A 243 -1.70 9.28 -8.61
N SER A 244 -1.82 8.66 -9.80
CA SER A 244 -1.30 9.24 -11.05
C SER A 244 -1.96 10.58 -11.34
N ALA A 245 -3.29 10.61 -11.45
CA ALA A 245 -4.04 11.85 -11.62
C ALA A 245 -3.86 12.78 -10.41
N SER A 246 -3.82 12.22 -9.19
CA SER A 246 -3.61 13.04 -7.99
C SER A 246 -2.28 13.80 -8.03
N ASN A 247 -1.18 13.16 -8.44
CA ASN A 247 0.12 13.81 -8.64
C ASN A 247 0.05 14.92 -9.70
N GLU A 248 -0.66 14.69 -10.81
CA GLU A 248 -0.87 15.69 -11.87
C GLU A 248 -1.69 16.89 -11.40
N ILE A 249 -2.70 16.67 -10.55
CA ILE A 249 -3.53 17.71 -9.92
C ILE A 249 -2.66 18.57 -8.99
N VAL A 250 -1.87 17.95 -8.12
CA VAL A 250 -0.98 18.67 -7.19
C VAL A 250 0.00 19.55 -7.97
N LEU A 251 0.65 19.00 -9.00
CA LEU A 251 1.62 19.76 -9.78
C LEU A 251 0.95 20.93 -10.52
N HIS A 252 -0.16 20.71 -11.24
CA HIS A 252 -0.85 21.77 -11.97
C HIS A 252 -1.46 22.84 -11.06
N SER A 253 -1.76 22.51 -9.79
CA SER A 253 -2.26 23.49 -8.83
C SER A 253 -1.22 24.53 -8.40
N ALA A 254 0.07 24.25 -8.64
CA ALA A 254 1.18 25.02 -8.06
C ALA A 254 2.29 25.42 -9.04
N VAL A 255 2.43 24.74 -10.19
CA VAL A 255 3.60 24.85 -11.07
C VAL A 255 3.21 25.38 -12.44
N THR A 256 3.95 26.37 -12.94
CA THR A 256 3.78 26.96 -14.27
C THR A 256 5.01 26.73 -15.16
N ASP A 257 4.90 27.13 -16.43
CA ASP A 257 5.94 26.93 -17.44
C ASP A 257 7.24 27.66 -17.06
N GLY A 258 8.35 26.94 -16.98
CA GLY A 258 9.65 27.48 -16.59
C GLY A 258 9.94 27.49 -15.09
N ASP A 259 8.98 27.18 -14.23
CA ASP A 259 9.20 27.15 -12.78
C ASP A 259 10.17 26.02 -12.37
N PRO A 260 11.19 26.29 -11.54
CA PRO A 260 12.03 25.26 -10.98
C PRO A 260 11.27 24.40 -9.95
N VAL A 261 11.38 23.07 -10.08
CA VAL A 261 10.75 22.11 -9.15
C VAL A 261 11.80 21.13 -8.66
N LEU A 262 11.92 20.95 -7.35
CA LEU A 262 12.77 19.90 -6.77
C LEU A 262 12.03 18.57 -6.84
N VAL A 263 12.63 17.54 -7.43
CA VAL A 263 11.96 16.26 -7.66
C VAL A 263 12.88 15.13 -7.27
N ASP A 264 12.41 14.21 -6.42
CA ASP A 264 13.09 12.94 -6.18
C ASP A 264 13.34 12.21 -7.52
N ARG A 265 14.59 11.81 -7.78
CA ARG A 265 14.88 10.99 -8.97
C ARG A 265 14.20 9.62 -8.89
N ASN A 266 13.91 9.14 -7.69
CA ASN A 266 13.03 8.01 -7.41
C ASN A 266 11.56 8.45 -7.34
N CYS A 267 11.04 9.03 -8.42
CA CYS A 267 9.64 9.43 -8.52
C CYS A 267 8.85 8.48 -9.43
N HIS A 268 7.55 8.37 -9.16
CA HIS A 268 6.64 7.62 -10.00
C HIS A 268 6.50 8.27 -11.39
N LYS A 269 6.25 7.44 -12.42
CA LYS A 269 6.09 7.87 -13.82
C LYS A 269 5.08 9.03 -13.99
N SER A 270 4.05 9.11 -13.17
CA SER A 270 3.05 10.19 -13.22
C SER A 270 3.63 11.58 -12.89
N LEU A 271 4.59 11.68 -11.97
CA LEU A 271 5.23 12.96 -11.66
C LEU A 271 6.01 13.48 -12.85
N ASN A 272 6.62 12.58 -13.62
CA ASN A 272 7.30 12.93 -14.87
C ASN A 272 6.34 13.45 -15.94
N TYR A 273 5.20 12.79 -16.12
CA TYR A 273 4.16 13.28 -17.01
C TYR A 273 3.64 14.65 -16.55
N ALA A 274 3.45 14.84 -15.24
CA ALA A 274 3.05 16.12 -14.69
C ALA A 274 4.08 17.24 -14.95
N LEU A 275 5.39 16.97 -14.83
CA LEU A 275 6.45 17.93 -15.15
C LEU A 275 6.43 18.34 -16.64
N ASN A 276 6.18 17.37 -17.53
CA ASN A 276 6.00 17.63 -18.96
C ASN A 276 4.76 18.52 -19.22
N MET A 277 3.61 18.18 -18.63
CA MET A 277 2.36 18.90 -18.84
C MET A 277 2.40 20.34 -18.29
N SER A 278 3.04 20.55 -17.14
CA SER A 278 3.17 21.89 -16.55
C SER A 278 4.23 22.74 -17.25
N GLY A 279 5.27 22.12 -17.82
CA GLY A 279 6.43 22.80 -18.37
C GLY A 279 7.48 23.18 -17.33
N ALA A 280 7.47 22.48 -16.20
CA ALA A 280 8.42 22.68 -15.12
C ALA A 280 9.87 22.46 -15.55
N VAL A 281 10.80 23.11 -14.84
CA VAL A 281 12.24 22.83 -14.90
C VAL A 281 12.60 21.90 -13.74
N PRO A 282 12.80 20.58 -13.98
CA PRO A 282 13.11 19.66 -12.90
C PRO A 282 14.54 19.84 -12.39
N LEU A 283 14.67 19.87 -11.07
CA LEU A 283 15.91 19.85 -10.31
C LEU A 283 15.95 18.55 -9.49
N TYR A 284 16.69 17.54 -9.97
CA TYR A 284 16.63 16.21 -9.37
C TYR A 284 17.37 16.13 -8.03
N LEU A 285 16.69 15.56 -7.04
CA LEU A 285 17.25 15.10 -5.76
C LEU A 285 17.76 13.67 -5.94
N ARG A 286 19.00 13.40 -5.53
CA ARG A 286 19.65 12.11 -5.77
C ARG A 286 19.49 11.19 -4.55
N PRO A 287 18.70 10.09 -4.65
CA PRO A 287 18.63 9.11 -3.59
C PRO A 287 19.96 8.38 -3.41
N ARG A 288 20.23 7.88 -2.21
CA ARG A 288 21.27 6.88 -1.98
C ARG A 288 20.87 5.55 -2.61
N ARG A 289 21.84 4.67 -2.81
CA ARG A 289 21.65 3.27 -3.18
C ARG A 289 22.55 2.41 -2.31
N ASN A 290 22.17 1.16 -2.12
CA ASN A 290 23.06 0.15 -1.57
C ASN A 290 23.54 -0.80 -2.67
N ALA A 291 24.55 -1.60 -2.34
CA ALA A 291 25.22 -2.44 -3.32
C ALA A 291 24.35 -3.58 -3.87
N ARG A 292 23.20 -3.86 -3.23
CA ARG A 292 22.18 -4.80 -3.71
C ARG A 292 21.22 -4.22 -4.74
N GLY A 293 21.34 -2.92 -5.00
CA GLY A 293 20.50 -2.23 -5.97
C GLY A 293 19.21 -1.65 -5.39
N LEU A 294 19.01 -1.74 -4.07
CA LEU A 294 17.86 -1.11 -3.41
C LEU A 294 18.02 0.42 -3.42
N ILE A 295 16.93 1.10 -3.71
CA ILE A 295 16.87 2.57 -3.68
C ILE A 295 16.71 3.03 -2.23
N GLY A 296 17.68 3.81 -1.79
CA GLY A 296 17.73 4.46 -0.48
C GLY A 296 17.01 5.80 -0.45
N PRO A 297 17.02 6.46 0.72
CA PRO A 297 16.46 7.80 0.85
C PRO A 297 17.35 8.84 0.16
N VAL A 298 16.73 9.96 -0.26
CA VAL A 298 17.45 11.22 -0.54
C VAL A 298 18.14 11.66 0.75
N PRO A 299 19.48 11.83 0.78
CA PRO A 299 20.18 12.23 1.99
C PRO A 299 19.89 13.69 2.34
N LEU A 300 19.94 14.03 3.63
CA LEU A 300 19.65 15.39 4.10
C LEU A 300 20.53 16.46 3.42
N SER A 301 21.77 16.11 3.06
CA SER A 301 22.69 17.00 2.34
C SER A 301 22.15 17.49 0.99
N GLU A 302 21.26 16.75 0.34
CA GLU A 302 20.62 17.14 -0.93
C GLU A 302 19.45 18.12 -0.72
N LEU A 303 18.96 18.28 0.52
CA LEU A 303 17.79 19.11 0.84
C LEU A 303 18.17 20.53 1.33
N THR A 304 19.45 20.76 1.63
CA THR A 304 19.94 22.02 2.20
C THR A 304 19.80 23.20 1.23
N PRO A 305 19.63 24.45 1.73
CA PRO A 305 19.56 25.63 0.86
C PRO A 305 20.75 25.78 -0.09
N ALA A 306 21.96 25.45 0.38
CA ALA A 306 23.17 25.49 -0.45
C ALA A 306 23.12 24.46 -1.58
N ALA A 307 22.67 23.23 -1.30
CA ALA A 307 22.54 22.19 -2.32
C ALA A 307 21.45 22.53 -3.35
N VAL A 308 20.32 23.08 -2.91
CA VAL A 308 19.24 23.54 -3.79
C VAL A 308 19.71 24.67 -4.70
N ALA A 309 20.38 25.68 -4.15
CA ALA A 309 20.94 26.79 -4.93
C ALA A 309 21.96 26.31 -5.97
N GLN A 310 22.83 25.36 -5.58
CA GLN A 310 23.80 24.78 -6.50
C GLN A 310 23.12 24.02 -7.66
N LYS A 311 22.10 23.21 -7.38
CA LYS A 311 21.33 22.50 -8.43
C LYS A 311 20.71 23.45 -9.44
N LEU A 312 20.13 24.55 -8.97
CA LEU A 312 19.56 25.57 -9.83
C LEU A 312 20.64 26.25 -10.68
N ALA A 313 21.77 26.64 -10.07
CA ALA A 313 22.91 27.23 -10.76
C ALA A 313 23.45 26.31 -11.86
N ASP A 314 23.53 25.01 -11.61
CA ASP A 314 24.08 24.02 -12.54
C ASP A 314 23.09 23.60 -13.64
N SER A 315 21.77 23.77 -13.45
CA SER A 315 20.76 23.27 -14.40
C SER A 315 20.76 24.04 -15.73
N PRO A 316 21.12 23.45 -16.88
CA PRO A 316 21.12 24.18 -18.16
C PRO A 316 19.70 24.58 -18.63
N LEU A 317 18.66 24.01 -18.02
CA LEU A 317 17.26 24.26 -18.35
C LEU A 317 16.67 25.48 -17.61
N ALA A 318 17.28 25.88 -16.49
CA ALA A 318 16.80 27.02 -15.71
C ALA A 318 17.26 28.34 -16.35
N THR A 319 16.31 29.19 -16.75
CA THR A 319 16.60 30.52 -17.32
C THR A 319 16.93 31.54 -16.24
N ASP A 320 16.16 31.55 -15.14
CA ASP A 320 16.42 32.36 -13.96
C ASP A 320 17.12 31.52 -12.87
N LYS A 321 18.42 31.80 -12.68
CA LYS A 321 19.28 31.13 -11.69
C LYS A 321 19.09 31.62 -10.25
N THR A 322 18.22 32.60 -10.06
CA THR A 322 17.88 33.17 -8.76
C THR A 322 16.45 32.83 -8.34
N ALA A 323 15.67 32.18 -9.22
CA ALA A 323 14.32 31.76 -8.95
C ALA A 323 14.26 30.77 -7.78
N ARG A 324 13.31 30.98 -6.88
CA ARG A 324 13.05 30.03 -5.81
C ARG A 324 12.24 28.85 -6.36
N PRO A 325 12.62 27.58 -6.08
CA PRO A 325 11.81 26.45 -6.52
C PRO A 325 10.41 26.49 -5.89
N VAL A 326 9.39 26.24 -6.70
CA VAL A 326 7.98 26.45 -6.31
C VAL A 326 7.40 25.28 -5.51
N LEU A 327 7.95 24.09 -5.71
CA LEU A 327 7.52 22.83 -5.12
C LEU A 327 8.71 21.88 -4.96
N ALA A 328 8.74 21.14 -3.86
CA ALA A 328 9.59 19.97 -3.70
C ALA A 328 8.73 18.70 -3.65
N VAL A 329 9.15 17.64 -4.34
CA VAL A 329 8.46 16.35 -4.36
C VAL A 329 9.38 15.25 -3.83
N LEU A 330 8.91 14.51 -2.83
CA LEU A 330 9.61 13.35 -2.26
C LEU A 330 8.68 12.13 -2.22
N THR A 331 9.17 10.96 -2.61
CA THR A 331 8.41 9.71 -2.49
C THR A 331 8.57 9.14 -1.08
N ASN A 332 7.50 9.02 -0.29
CA ASN A 332 7.57 8.54 1.10
C ASN A 332 6.43 7.58 1.47
N SER A 333 6.68 6.33 1.84
CA SER A 333 7.97 5.64 1.82
C SER A 333 8.44 5.34 0.40
N THR A 334 9.71 4.96 0.27
CA THR A 334 10.18 4.33 -0.97
C THR A 334 9.42 3.02 -1.21
N TYR A 335 9.50 2.49 -2.43
CA TYR A 335 8.87 1.22 -2.79
C TYR A 335 9.28 0.07 -1.84
N ASP A 336 10.56 0.04 -1.44
CA ASP A 336 11.14 -0.95 -0.52
C ASP A 336 10.87 -0.68 0.97
N GLY A 337 10.06 0.34 1.29
CA GLY A 337 9.65 0.62 2.67
C GLY A 337 10.58 1.52 3.47
N LEU A 338 11.38 2.37 2.82
CA LEU A 338 12.19 3.34 3.56
C LEU A 338 11.36 4.60 3.85
N CYS A 339 11.08 4.83 5.14
CA CYS A 339 10.23 5.90 5.64
C CYS A 339 11.10 7.03 6.22
N TYR A 340 10.98 8.22 5.65
CA TYR A 340 11.75 9.40 6.08
C TYR A 340 11.26 9.91 7.44
N ASN A 341 12.14 10.55 8.22
CA ASN A 341 11.71 11.48 9.26
C ASN A 341 11.15 12.74 8.58
N VAL A 342 9.83 12.80 8.45
CA VAL A 342 9.14 13.82 7.66
C VAL A 342 9.22 15.20 8.31
N GLN A 343 9.28 15.26 9.65
CA GLN A 343 9.49 16.52 10.36
C GLN A 343 10.86 17.13 10.00
N THR A 344 11.90 16.29 9.91
CA THR A 344 13.25 16.74 9.53
C THR A 344 13.29 17.21 8.08
N THR A 345 12.73 16.44 7.14
CA THR A 345 12.71 16.82 5.72
C THR A 345 11.84 18.07 5.47
N THR A 346 10.69 18.20 6.16
CA THR A 346 9.83 19.40 6.08
C THR A 346 10.59 20.62 6.55
N ARG A 347 11.24 20.57 7.72
CA ARG A 347 12.02 21.68 8.27
C ARG A 347 13.14 22.12 7.33
N GLU A 348 13.89 21.17 6.77
CA GLU A 348 15.00 21.48 5.88
C GLU A 348 14.52 22.09 4.55
N LEU A 349 13.58 21.43 3.88
CA LEU A 349 13.04 21.89 2.60
C LEU A 349 12.30 23.23 2.71
N SER A 350 11.62 23.49 3.82
CA SER A 350 10.88 24.75 4.04
C SER A 350 11.77 25.99 3.97
N GLN A 351 13.09 25.86 4.15
CA GLN A 351 14.04 26.96 3.96
C GLN A 351 14.20 27.36 2.49
N SER A 352 13.94 26.44 1.56
CA SER A 352 14.17 26.62 0.13
C SER A 352 12.88 26.67 -0.70
N VAL A 353 11.79 26.06 -0.22
CA VAL A 353 10.50 26.00 -0.93
C VAL A 353 9.35 26.38 -0.02
N ASP A 354 8.23 26.80 -0.60
CA ASP A 354 7.00 27.13 0.14
C ASP A 354 5.94 26.02 0.10
N ARG A 355 6.15 25.01 -0.75
CA ARG A 355 5.28 23.83 -0.89
C ARG A 355 6.10 22.55 -0.96
N ILE A 356 5.63 21.52 -0.29
CA ILE A 356 6.20 20.17 -0.34
C ILE A 356 5.08 19.20 -0.67
N HIS A 357 5.34 18.29 -1.61
CA HIS A 357 4.47 17.17 -1.93
C HIS A 357 5.17 15.87 -1.53
N TYR A 358 4.56 15.12 -0.61
CA TYR A 358 4.98 13.76 -0.29
C TYR A 358 4.10 12.78 -1.08
N ASP A 359 4.69 12.09 -2.05
CA ASP A 359 4.01 10.99 -2.73
C ASP A 359 4.01 9.76 -1.82
N GLU A 360 2.93 9.61 -1.06
CA GLU A 360 2.73 8.54 -0.09
C GLU A 360 1.80 7.44 -0.63
N ALA A 361 1.84 7.20 -1.95
CA ALA A 361 0.98 6.22 -2.60
C ALA A 361 1.05 4.82 -1.95
N TRP A 362 2.21 4.44 -1.41
CA TRP A 362 2.48 3.17 -0.73
C TRP A 362 2.35 3.23 0.80
N TYR A 363 1.85 4.32 1.38
CA TYR A 363 2.04 4.57 2.81
C TYR A 363 0.83 5.17 3.54
N ALA A 364 -0.36 4.97 2.97
CA ALA A 364 -1.62 5.55 3.46
C ALA A 364 -2.05 5.11 4.89
N TYR A 365 -1.52 4.01 5.41
CA TYR A 365 -1.83 3.46 6.73
C TYR A 365 -0.97 4.06 7.86
N ALA A 366 0.10 4.79 7.55
CA ALA A 366 1.13 5.17 8.52
C ALA A 366 0.58 5.88 9.75
N ARG A 367 -0.41 6.77 9.57
CA ARG A 367 -1.03 7.54 10.65
C ARG A 367 -1.67 6.68 11.76
N PHE A 368 -2.09 5.48 11.42
CA PHE A 368 -2.91 4.65 12.30
C PHE A 368 -2.09 3.74 13.21
N ASN A 369 -0.76 3.72 13.06
CA ASN A 369 0.13 3.00 13.94
C ASN A 369 1.17 3.94 14.60
N PRO A 370 1.38 3.88 15.93
CA PRO A 370 2.39 4.69 16.62
C PRO A 370 3.82 4.51 16.12
N LEU A 371 4.16 3.34 15.56
CA LEU A 371 5.49 3.04 15.03
C LEU A 371 5.98 4.07 13.99
N TYR A 372 5.04 4.65 13.24
CA TYR A 372 5.34 5.55 12.13
C TYR A 372 5.20 7.04 12.48
N GLU A 373 4.95 7.40 13.75
CA GLU A 373 4.76 8.81 14.14
C GLU A 373 5.97 9.68 13.77
N GLY A 374 5.71 10.86 13.19
CA GLY A 374 6.74 11.74 12.63
C GLY A 374 7.31 11.33 11.27
N ARG A 375 6.84 10.22 10.67
CA ARG A 375 7.36 9.68 9.41
C ARG A 375 6.41 9.70 8.22
N TYR A 376 5.29 10.40 8.34
CA TYR A 376 4.30 10.62 7.28
C TYR A 376 3.90 12.10 7.22
N GLY A 377 3.50 12.58 6.03
CA GLY A 377 3.22 14.00 5.76
C GLY A 377 2.13 14.60 6.64
N MET A 378 1.15 13.79 7.05
CA MET A 378 0.07 14.21 7.94
C MET A 378 0.31 13.88 9.44
N HIS A 379 1.57 13.87 9.90
CA HIS A 379 1.95 13.56 11.29
C HIS A 379 1.22 14.40 12.35
N ARG A 380 1.11 13.89 13.58
CA ARG A 380 0.46 14.57 14.72
C ARG A 380 1.37 15.57 15.43
N GLY A 381 2.68 15.51 15.20
CA GLY A 381 3.67 16.43 15.77
C GLY A 381 3.41 17.92 15.49
N GLU A 382 4.17 18.79 16.17
CA GLU A 382 4.00 20.25 16.12
C GLU A 382 4.06 20.82 14.70
N ARG A 383 3.29 21.91 14.48
CA ARG A 383 3.29 22.70 13.26
C ARG A 383 4.01 24.02 13.53
N HIS A 384 4.90 24.44 12.63
CA HIS A 384 5.56 25.74 12.72
C HIS A 384 4.98 26.71 11.68
N ALA A 385 4.91 28.00 12.01
CA ALA A 385 4.40 29.03 11.10
C ALA A 385 5.24 29.14 9.81
N ASP A 386 6.51 28.76 9.89
CA ASP A 386 7.46 28.74 8.79
C ASP A 386 7.53 27.38 8.07
N ASP A 387 6.61 26.45 8.32
CA ASP A 387 6.55 25.20 7.57
C ASP A 387 5.92 25.43 6.19
N ALA A 388 6.51 24.82 5.16
CA ALA A 388 5.92 24.76 3.83
C ALA A 388 4.52 24.15 3.87
N THR A 389 3.70 24.49 2.88
CA THR A 389 2.41 23.84 2.68
C THR A 389 2.62 22.43 2.19
N VAL A 390 2.07 21.46 2.92
CA VAL A 390 2.31 20.04 2.66
C VAL A 390 1.10 19.46 1.93
N THR A 391 1.35 18.80 0.81
CA THR A 391 0.39 17.93 0.14
C THR A 391 0.87 16.49 0.22
N VAL A 392 -0.06 15.56 0.34
CA VAL A 392 0.19 14.11 0.40
C VAL A 392 -0.77 13.41 -0.55
N THR A 393 -0.28 12.45 -1.33
CA THR A 393 -1.11 11.57 -2.15
C THR A 393 -1.10 10.15 -1.61
N HIS A 394 -2.28 9.56 -1.43
CA HIS A 394 -2.45 8.16 -1.06
C HIS A 394 -3.12 7.41 -2.21
N SER A 395 -2.56 6.28 -2.63
CA SER A 395 -3.29 5.30 -3.43
C SER A 395 -4.05 4.41 -2.46
N THR A 396 -5.28 4.78 -2.14
CA THR A 396 -6.12 4.06 -1.18
C THR A 396 -6.18 2.57 -1.50
N HIS A 397 -6.27 2.20 -2.77
CA HIS A 397 -6.37 0.82 -3.24
C HIS A 397 -5.08 -0.03 -3.12
N LYS A 398 -3.92 0.58 -2.86
CA LYS A 398 -2.66 -0.19 -2.79
C LYS A 398 -2.58 -0.96 -1.49
N LEU A 399 -2.73 -0.27 -0.36
CA LEU A 399 -2.47 -0.83 0.97
C LEU A 399 -3.52 -0.47 2.02
N LEU A 400 -4.54 0.30 1.66
CA LEU A 400 -5.81 0.28 2.36
C LEU A 400 -6.80 -0.59 1.57
N ALA A 401 -8.04 -0.68 2.05
CA ALA A 401 -9.12 -1.37 1.35
C ALA A 401 -9.93 -0.38 0.49
N ALA A 402 -9.70 -0.36 -0.82
CA ALA A 402 -10.49 0.39 -1.78
C ALA A 402 -10.36 -0.20 -3.20
N LEU A 403 -11.31 0.13 -4.09
CA LEU A 403 -11.25 -0.30 -5.49
C LEU A 403 -10.09 0.39 -6.21
N SER A 404 -9.47 -0.31 -7.17
CA SER A 404 -8.44 0.25 -8.04
C SER A 404 -8.85 1.62 -8.59
N GLN A 405 -7.86 2.51 -8.77
CA GLN A 405 -8.03 3.94 -9.09
C GLN A 405 -8.53 4.83 -7.94
N ALA A 406 -8.97 4.29 -6.80
CA ALA A 406 -9.23 5.09 -5.60
C ALA A 406 -7.95 5.78 -5.10
N SER A 407 -8.00 7.09 -4.88
CA SER A 407 -6.91 7.89 -4.30
C SER A 407 -7.45 9.04 -3.46
N MET A 408 -6.64 9.50 -2.51
CA MET A 408 -6.89 10.70 -1.71
C MET A 408 -5.74 11.68 -1.84
N ILE A 409 -6.06 12.97 -1.97
CA ILE A 409 -5.11 14.08 -1.83
C ILE A 409 -5.38 14.73 -0.48
N HIS A 410 -4.38 14.76 0.39
CA HIS A 410 -4.46 15.41 1.69
C HIS A 410 -3.62 16.68 1.70
N ILE A 411 -4.16 17.76 2.24
CA ILE A 411 -3.49 19.06 2.26
C ILE A 411 -3.42 19.57 3.70
N ARG A 412 -2.24 20.01 4.10
CA ARG A 412 -1.95 20.74 5.32
C ARG A 412 -1.41 22.12 4.95
N SER A 413 -2.16 23.16 5.33
CA SER A 413 -1.80 24.54 5.04
C SER A 413 -0.58 24.97 5.87
N GLY A 414 0.37 25.65 5.22
CA GLY A 414 1.57 26.23 5.83
C GLY A 414 1.81 27.64 5.30
N LYS A 415 3.05 27.94 4.87
CA LYS A 415 3.42 29.22 4.23
C LYS A 415 2.45 29.71 3.15
N VAL A 416 1.87 28.78 2.40
CA VAL A 416 0.90 29.06 1.34
C VAL A 416 -0.49 28.61 1.80
N PRO A 417 -1.41 29.54 2.08
CA PRO A 417 -2.78 29.17 2.38
C PRO A 417 -3.44 28.55 1.14
N VAL A 418 -4.08 27.39 1.31
CA VAL A 418 -4.81 26.73 0.23
C VAL A 418 -6.26 27.18 0.22
N LYS A 419 -6.74 27.60 -0.95
CA LYS A 419 -8.16 27.88 -1.20
C LYS A 419 -8.75 26.71 -1.98
N PRO A 420 -9.62 25.88 -1.39
CA PRO A 420 -10.17 24.70 -2.06
C PRO A 420 -10.75 24.99 -3.45
N ALA A 421 -11.45 26.11 -3.62
CA ALA A 421 -12.03 26.50 -4.91
C ALA A 421 -10.97 26.74 -6.01
N LEU A 422 -9.77 27.24 -5.67
CA LEU A 422 -8.70 27.43 -6.67
C LEU A 422 -7.98 26.11 -6.96
N PHE A 423 -7.80 25.27 -5.95
CA PHE A 423 -7.28 23.92 -6.13
C PHE A 423 -8.20 23.08 -7.04
N ASN A 424 -9.52 23.30 -6.92
CA ASN A 424 -10.52 22.60 -7.72
C ASN A 424 -10.37 22.80 -9.24
N GLU A 425 -9.84 23.95 -9.69
CA GLU A 425 -9.59 24.17 -11.12
C GLU A 425 -8.56 23.17 -11.68
N ALA A 426 -7.50 22.88 -10.91
CA ALA A 426 -6.55 21.83 -11.26
C ALA A 426 -7.17 20.44 -11.09
N PHE A 427 -8.00 20.22 -10.07
CA PHE A 427 -8.70 18.96 -9.85
C PHE A 427 -9.59 18.56 -11.03
N MET A 428 -10.40 19.49 -11.53
CA MET A 428 -11.32 19.26 -12.66
C MET A 428 -10.60 19.03 -13.99
N MET A 429 -9.36 19.51 -14.16
CA MET A 429 -8.56 19.21 -15.37
C MET A 429 -8.25 17.73 -15.54
N HIS A 430 -8.14 16.98 -14.43
CA HIS A 430 -7.71 15.58 -14.42
C HIS A 430 -8.79 14.61 -13.95
N THR A 431 -10.00 15.12 -13.68
CA THR A 431 -11.12 14.32 -13.20
C THR A 431 -12.20 14.21 -14.27
N SER A 432 -12.73 13.00 -14.46
CA SER A 432 -13.86 12.78 -15.36
C SER A 432 -15.09 13.56 -14.90
N THR A 433 -15.85 14.12 -15.84
CA THR A 433 -17.19 14.70 -15.56
C THR A 433 -18.23 13.64 -15.22
N SER A 434 -17.90 12.35 -15.36
CA SER A 434 -18.71 11.19 -14.99
C SER A 434 -17.86 10.20 -14.17
N PRO A 435 -17.55 10.51 -12.89
CA PRO A 435 -16.75 9.64 -12.05
C PRO A 435 -17.56 8.41 -11.60
N GLN A 436 -16.90 7.26 -11.44
CA GLN A 436 -17.56 6.04 -10.98
C GLN A 436 -17.82 6.09 -9.47
N TYR A 437 -19.09 6.09 -9.06
CA TYR A 437 -19.47 6.28 -7.65
C TYR A 437 -19.04 5.12 -6.74
N SER A 438 -18.92 3.89 -7.25
CA SER A 438 -18.40 2.77 -6.45
C SER A 438 -16.96 3.00 -5.98
N ILE A 439 -16.13 3.69 -6.79
CA ILE A 439 -14.75 4.03 -6.40
C ILE A 439 -14.78 5.05 -5.26
N ILE A 440 -15.58 6.10 -5.38
CA ILE A 440 -15.78 7.14 -4.35
C ILE A 440 -16.26 6.50 -3.05
N ALA A 441 -17.26 5.61 -3.13
CA ALA A 441 -17.79 4.87 -1.98
C ALA A 441 -16.73 3.99 -1.32
N SER A 442 -15.89 3.30 -2.10
CA SER A 442 -14.80 2.49 -1.55
C SER A 442 -13.76 3.34 -0.81
N THR A 443 -13.48 4.57 -1.29
CA THR A 443 -12.60 5.52 -0.59
C THR A 443 -13.19 5.98 0.74
N ASP A 444 -14.48 6.32 0.75
CA ASP A 444 -15.21 6.72 1.96
C ASP A 444 -15.27 5.60 3.01
N VAL A 445 -15.55 4.37 2.57
CA VAL A 445 -15.50 3.16 3.40
C VAL A 445 -14.09 2.94 3.96
N SER A 446 -13.05 3.11 3.14
CA SER A 446 -11.66 2.99 3.60
C SER A 446 -11.35 3.96 4.75
N ALA A 447 -11.78 5.22 4.63
CA ALA A 447 -11.63 6.20 5.70
C ALA A 447 -12.39 5.81 6.97
N LYS A 448 -13.59 5.22 6.85
CA LYS A 448 -14.35 4.69 8.00
C LYS A 448 -13.65 3.52 8.67
N MET A 449 -13.16 2.55 7.89
CA MET A 449 -12.41 1.40 8.40
C MET A 449 -11.19 1.84 9.20
N MET A 450 -10.41 2.80 8.68
CA MET A 450 -9.21 3.28 9.37
C MET A 450 -9.54 4.12 10.61
N ASN A 451 -10.66 4.85 10.62
CA ASN A 451 -11.13 5.55 11.82
C ASN A 451 -11.54 4.58 12.93
N ASP A 452 -12.26 3.52 12.57
CA ASP A 452 -12.87 2.62 13.55
C ASP A 452 -11.87 1.57 14.07
N ALA A 453 -11.02 1.05 13.20
CA ALA A 453 -10.17 -0.10 13.49
C ALA A 453 -8.72 0.05 12.98
N GLY A 454 -8.31 1.25 12.54
CA GLY A 454 -7.02 1.45 11.88
C GLY A 454 -5.83 0.90 12.66
N GLY A 455 -5.78 1.12 13.97
CA GLY A 455 -4.70 0.57 14.82
C GLY A 455 -4.69 -0.96 14.85
N TYR A 456 -5.85 -1.61 15.01
CA TYR A 456 -5.95 -3.06 14.94
C TYR A 456 -5.52 -3.62 13.57
N LEU A 457 -6.00 -3.02 12.48
CA LEU A 457 -5.69 -3.43 11.12
C LEU A 457 -4.19 -3.32 10.80
N THR A 458 -3.54 -2.24 11.25
CA THR A 458 -2.10 -2.07 11.08
C THR A 458 -1.28 -3.02 11.93
N ASP A 459 -1.69 -3.25 13.20
CA ASP A 459 -0.99 -4.16 14.10
C ASP A 459 -0.99 -5.59 13.53
N GLU A 460 -2.12 -6.07 13.02
CA GLU A 460 -2.20 -7.40 12.41
C GLU A 460 -1.23 -7.57 11.23
N SER A 461 -1.13 -6.56 10.36
CA SER A 461 -0.22 -6.59 9.21
C SER A 461 1.26 -6.58 9.65
N ILE A 462 1.59 -5.79 10.68
CA ILE A 462 2.94 -5.69 11.24
C ILE A 462 3.32 -6.99 11.95
N ASP A 463 2.43 -7.56 12.76
CA ASP A 463 2.64 -8.81 13.48
C ASP A 463 2.89 -9.97 12.52
N GLU A 464 2.10 -10.11 11.45
CA GLU A 464 2.31 -11.16 10.45
C GLU A 464 3.63 -10.98 9.69
N ALA A 465 4.02 -9.74 9.40
CA ALA A 465 5.30 -9.45 8.76
C ALA A 465 6.49 -9.79 9.69
N ILE A 466 6.42 -9.42 10.97
CA ILE A 466 7.41 -9.77 11.99
C ILE A 466 7.51 -11.28 12.16
N ALA A 467 6.37 -11.98 12.25
CA ALA A 467 6.32 -13.42 12.39
C ALA A 467 7.01 -14.12 11.20
N PHE A 468 6.73 -13.69 9.97
CA PHE A 468 7.41 -14.20 8.78
C PHE A 468 8.92 -13.94 8.81
N ARG A 469 9.34 -12.71 9.13
CA ARG A 469 10.76 -12.33 9.23
C ARG A 469 11.52 -13.16 10.26
N GLN A 470 10.92 -13.39 11.43
CA GLN A 470 11.51 -14.23 12.47
C GLN A 470 11.53 -15.70 12.05
N ALA A 471 10.49 -16.21 11.41
CA ALA A 471 10.45 -17.59 10.90
C ALA A 471 11.58 -17.83 9.88
N MET A 472 11.79 -16.91 8.94
CA MET A 472 12.89 -16.99 7.97
C MET A 472 14.26 -17.02 8.65
N ALA A 473 14.47 -16.19 9.68
CA ALA A 473 15.72 -16.18 10.44
C ALA A 473 15.93 -17.46 11.28
N ARG A 474 14.89 -17.98 11.94
CA ARG A 474 14.94 -19.25 12.70
C ARG A 474 15.25 -20.43 11.79
N LEU A 475 14.59 -20.52 10.63
CA LEU A 475 14.86 -21.56 9.63
C LEU A 475 16.29 -21.51 9.12
N ASN A 476 16.83 -20.32 8.86
CA ASN A 476 18.24 -20.17 8.51
C ASN A 476 19.15 -20.76 9.60
N ASN A 477 18.90 -20.41 10.87
CA ASN A 477 19.69 -20.90 12.00
C ASN A 477 19.63 -22.44 12.11
N GLU A 478 18.44 -23.04 11.97
CA GLU A 478 18.28 -24.50 12.02
C GLU A 478 18.98 -25.21 10.85
N ILE A 479 18.92 -24.65 9.63
CA ILE A 479 19.60 -25.17 8.45
C ILE A 479 21.12 -25.14 8.68
N GLN A 480 21.67 -24.01 9.15
CA GLN A 480 23.09 -23.88 9.44
C GLN A 480 23.57 -24.80 10.58
N GLN A 481 22.72 -25.06 11.58
CA GLN A 481 23.03 -26.01 12.65
C GLN A 481 23.11 -27.45 12.13
N ARG A 482 22.27 -27.83 11.16
CA ARG A 482 22.33 -29.16 10.51
C ARG A 482 23.55 -29.28 9.61
N ASN A 483 23.86 -28.24 8.85
CA ASN A 483 25.03 -28.16 7.97
C ASN A 483 25.44 -26.69 7.76
N ALA A 484 26.60 -26.32 8.30
CA ALA A 484 27.14 -24.95 8.26
C ALA A 484 27.52 -24.44 6.85
N LYS A 485 27.39 -25.28 5.83
CA LYS A 485 27.61 -24.92 4.41
C LYS A 485 26.31 -24.97 3.60
N ASP A 486 25.19 -25.30 4.22
CA ASP A 486 23.91 -25.29 3.54
C ASP A 486 23.44 -23.84 3.34
N TRP A 487 22.55 -23.63 2.38
CA TRP A 487 22.07 -22.29 2.03
C TRP A 487 20.59 -22.12 2.38
N TRP A 488 20.19 -20.90 2.67
CA TRP A 488 18.80 -20.50 2.83
C TRP A 488 18.60 -19.07 2.33
N PHE A 489 17.35 -18.69 2.13
CA PHE A 489 16.99 -17.32 1.79
C PHE A 489 17.23 -16.38 2.98
N GLY A 490 17.82 -15.23 2.70
CA GLY A 490 17.98 -14.15 3.69
C GLY A 490 16.76 -13.23 3.74
N VAL A 491 16.75 -12.32 4.70
CA VAL A 491 15.80 -11.21 4.73
C VAL A 491 16.58 -9.93 4.98
N TRP A 492 16.24 -8.87 4.25
CA TRP A 492 16.85 -7.55 4.46
C TRP A 492 16.22 -6.88 5.69
N GLN A 493 16.95 -6.93 6.80
CA GLN A 493 16.54 -6.46 8.12
C GLN A 493 17.76 -6.41 9.07
N PRO A 494 17.62 -5.90 10.31
CA PRO A 494 18.66 -6.00 11.33
C PRO A 494 19.00 -7.45 11.68
N ASP A 495 20.28 -7.77 11.87
CA ASP A 495 20.73 -9.09 12.33
C ASP A 495 20.42 -9.34 13.82
N GLN A 496 20.51 -8.28 14.63
CA GLN A 496 20.27 -8.29 16.07
C GLN A 496 19.76 -6.92 16.55
N ILE A 497 19.02 -6.92 17.65
CA ILE A 497 18.54 -5.72 18.35
C ILE A 497 19.09 -5.76 19.78
N ASP A 498 19.84 -4.74 20.18
CA ASP A 498 20.45 -4.62 21.52
C ASP A 498 21.23 -5.87 21.96
N GLY A 499 21.92 -6.53 21.01
CA GLY A 499 22.70 -7.74 21.24
C GLY A 499 21.90 -9.05 21.26
N VAL A 500 20.58 -8.99 21.05
CA VAL A 500 19.71 -10.16 20.90
C VAL A 500 19.54 -10.49 19.41
N PRO A 501 19.83 -11.71 18.93
CA PRO A 501 19.59 -12.11 17.55
C PRO A 501 18.14 -11.87 17.13
N PHE A 502 17.90 -11.34 15.93
CA PHE A 502 16.57 -10.94 15.47
C PHE A 502 15.48 -12.02 15.65
N ALA A 503 15.86 -13.28 15.41
CA ALA A 503 15.00 -14.46 15.56
C ALA A 503 14.43 -14.66 16.98
N ASP A 504 15.13 -14.15 17.99
CA ASP A 504 14.87 -14.36 19.42
C ASP A 504 14.37 -13.09 20.12
N VAL A 505 14.31 -11.95 19.40
CA VAL A 505 13.76 -10.69 19.92
C VAL A 505 12.27 -10.87 20.22
N ASP A 506 11.80 -10.33 21.35
CA ASP A 506 10.37 -10.26 21.64
C ASP A 506 9.65 -9.49 20.52
N PRO A 507 8.65 -10.08 19.84
CA PRO A 507 7.87 -9.40 18.81
C PRO A 507 7.32 -8.04 19.25
N GLN A 508 7.01 -7.86 20.53
CA GLN A 508 6.50 -6.58 21.05
C GLN A 508 7.54 -5.45 21.01
N VAL A 509 8.84 -5.78 21.13
CA VAL A 509 9.94 -4.81 20.93
C VAL A 509 10.05 -4.42 19.47
N LEU A 510 9.86 -5.38 18.55
CA LEU A 510 9.85 -5.10 17.11
C LEU A 510 8.60 -4.30 16.69
N HIS A 511 7.46 -4.48 17.36
CA HIS A 511 6.22 -3.78 17.06
C HIS A 511 6.23 -2.30 17.47
N HIS A 512 6.87 -1.97 18.61
CA HIS A 512 6.79 -0.63 19.21
C HIS A 512 8.13 0.12 19.30
N GLY A 513 9.25 -0.56 19.07
CA GLY A 513 10.58 -0.02 19.25
C GLY A 513 11.15 0.70 18.02
N ASP A 514 12.39 1.15 18.16
CA ASP A 514 13.17 1.78 17.09
C ASP A 514 14.11 0.78 16.38
N ALA A 515 13.82 -0.52 16.51
CA ALA A 515 14.56 -1.63 15.92
C ALA A 515 14.79 -1.47 14.41
N TRP A 516 13.88 -0.78 13.74
CA TRP A 516 13.86 -0.59 12.29
C TRP A 516 14.59 0.66 11.80
N VAL A 517 15.08 1.51 12.71
CA VAL A 517 15.80 2.73 12.33
C VAL A 517 17.15 2.37 11.70
N LEU A 518 17.45 3.00 10.57
CA LEU A 518 18.73 2.82 9.86
C LEU A 518 19.82 3.62 10.58
N ARG A 519 20.38 3.04 11.64
CA ARG A 519 21.42 3.69 12.45
C ARG A 519 22.75 3.74 11.71
N PRO A 520 23.56 4.80 11.85
CA PRO A 520 24.87 4.93 11.17
C PRO A 520 25.85 3.78 11.41
N THR A 521 25.73 3.10 12.55
CA THR A 521 26.58 1.97 12.94
C THR A 521 26.07 0.61 12.44
N ALA A 522 24.87 0.55 11.88
CA ALA A 522 24.29 -0.68 11.35
C ALA A 522 24.76 -0.92 9.91
N THR A 523 25.32 -2.10 9.65
CA THR A 523 25.84 -2.46 8.32
C THR A 523 24.78 -3.12 7.43
N TRP A 524 23.75 -3.73 8.02
CA TRP A 524 22.74 -4.55 7.32
C TRP A 524 22.02 -3.79 6.19
N HIS A 525 21.81 -2.47 6.33
CA HIS A 525 21.08 -1.67 5.35
C HIS A 525 21.93 -1.20 4.16
N GLY A 526 23.26 -1.12 4.32
CA GLY A 526 24.19 -0.83 3.22
C GLY A 526 24.18 0.59 2.64
N PHE A 527 23.57 1.57 3.33
CA PHE A 527 23.49 2.97 2.86
C PHE A 527 24.54 3.91 3.47
N GLY A 528 25.41 3.41 4.35
CA GLY A 528 26.35 4.23 5.11
C GLY A 528 25.65 5.13 6.15
N ASP A 529 26.28 6.26 6.48
CA ASP A 529 25.74 7.22 7.46
C ASP A 529 24.64 8.09 6.85
N LEU A 530 23.40 7.88 7.32
CA LEU A 530 22.23 8.69 7.00
C LEU A 530 21.84 9.65 8.14
N GLY A 531 22.53 9.59 9.29
CA GLY A 531 22.08 10.19 10.55
C GLY A 531 21.32 9.21 11.44
N SER A 532 21.28 9.48 12.75
CA SER A 532 20.78 8.55 13.78
C SER A 532 19.28 8.28 13.78
N ASP A 533 18.48 9.15 13.18
CA ASP A 533 17.01 9.05 13.14
C ASP A 533 16.42 9.59 11.82
N TYR A 534 17.15 9.43 10.72
CA TYR A 534 16.73 10.00 9.44
C TYR A 534 15.71 9.12 8.68
N CYS A 535 15.86 7.80 8.78
CA CYS A 535 15.07 6.84 8.01
C CYS A 535 14.83 5.57 8.84
N MET A 536 13.67 4.93 8.63
CA MET A 536 13.41 3.57 9.12
C MET A 536 12.99 2.65 7.98
N LEU A 537 13.10 1.33 8.21
CA LEU A 537 12.50 0.30 7.37
C LEU A 537 11.08 -0.01 7.87
N ASP A 538 10.12 -0.02 6.97
CA ASP A 538 8.75 -0.45 7.26
C ASP A 538 8.69 -1.98 7.43
N PRO A 539 8.23 -2.49 8.59
CA PRO A 539 8.16 -3.94 8.83
C PRO A 539 7.40 -4.70 7.75
N ILE A 540 6.33 -4.12 7.20
CA ILE A 540 5.42 -4.80 6.27
C ILE A 540 5.95 -4.93 4.84
N LYS A 541 7.11 -4.31 4.55
CA LYS A 541 7.81 -4.34 3.26
C LYS A 541 8.97 -5.32 3.35
N VAL A 542 8.68 -6.60 3.10
CA VAL A 542 9.65 -7.66 3.36
C VAL A 542 10.44 -7.99 2.11
N THR A 543 11.70 -7.61 2.09
CA THR A 543 12.65 -7.96 1.03
C THR A 543 13.37 -9.26 1.38
N VAL A 544 13.02 -10.34 0.71
CA VAL A 544 13.70 -11.65 0.77
C VAL A 544 14.91 -11.62 -0.14
N LEU A 545 16.02 -12.18 0.32
CA LEU A 545 17.31 -12.17 -0.38
C LEU A 545 17.65 -13.57 -0.86
N THR A 546 18.16 -13.67 -2.09
CA THR A 546 18.67 -14.93 -2.66
C THR A 546 20.21 -14.95 -2.65
N PRO A 547 20.85 -16.12 -2.56
CA PRO A 547 22.32 -16.24 -2.66
C PRO A 547 22.87 -15.73 -4.00
N GLY A 548 24.12 -15.25 -4.02
CA GLY A 548 24.79 -14.76 -5.23
C GLY A 548 25.43 -13.37 -5.09
N GLN A 549 25.11 -12.63 -4.02
CA GLN A 549 25.70 -11.32 -3.75
C GLN A 549 25.82 -11.04 -2.25
N THR A 550 27.00 -10.58 -1.80
CA THR A 550 27.23 -10.19 -0.40
C THR A 550 26.52 -8.88 -0.03
N LEU A 551 26.50 -8.52 1.26
CA LEU A 551 25.98 -7.24 1.75
C LEU A 551 26.73 -6.03 1.16
N GLU A 552 28.03 -6.18 0.94
CA GLU A 552 28.93 -5.18 0.37
C GLU A 552 28.85 -5.13 -1.17
N GLY A 553 28.01 -5.98 -1.77
CA GLY A 553 27.76 -6.03 -3.21
C GLY A 553 28.77 -6.82 -4.02
N GLN A 554 29.66 -7.58 -3.36
CA GLN A 554 30.55 -8.49 -4.07
C GLN A 554 29.73 -9.65 -4.61
N MET A 555 29.94 -9.98 -5.88
CA MET A 555 29.31 -11.14 -6.49
C MET A 555 30.01 -12.40 -6.02
N GLU A 556 29.22 -13.43 -5.72
CA GLU A 556 29.73 -14.77 -5.40
C GLU A 556 30.02 -15.55 -6.70
N ASP A 557 30.74 -16.68 -6.60
CA ASP A 557 31.05 -17.52 -7.77
C ASP A 557 29.84 -18.32 -8.26
N SER A 558 28.83 -18.50 -7.40
CA SER A 558 27.57 -19.20 -7.67
C SER A 558 26.42 -18.42 -7.04
N GLY A 559 25.23 -18.45 -7.62
CA GLY A 559 24.09 -17.73 -7.10
C GLY A 559 22.75 -18.26 -7.59
N ILE A 560 21.68 -17.76 -6.99
CA ILE A 560 20.31 -18.10 -7.31
C ILE A 560 19.60 -16.82 -7.72
N PRO A 561 19.51 -16.50 -9.02
CA PRO A 561 18.81 -15.31 -9.47
C PRO A 561 17.34 -15.33 -9.03
N ALA A 562 16.90 -14.25 -8.41
CA ALA A 562 15.54 -14.10 -7.90
C ALA A 562 14.44 -14.18 -8.97
N PRO A 563 14.64 -13.82 -10.26
CA PRO A 563 13.67 -14.09 -11.33
C PRO A 563 13.29 -15.57 -11.45
N LEU A 564 14.24 -16.49 -11.23
CA LEU A 564 13.98 -17.92 -11.25
C LEU A 564 13.08 -18.35 -10.09
N VAL A 565 13.38 -17.85 -8.89
CA VAL A 565 12.58 -18.12 -7.68
C VAL A 565 11.17 -17.55 -7.82
N SER A 566 11.05 -16.33 -8.33
CA SER A 566 9.77 -15.66 -8.58
C SER A 566 8.90 -16.43 -9.57
N SER A 567 9.47 -16.87 -10.69
CA SER A 567 8.77 -17.69 -11.68
C SER A 567 8.33 -19.05 -11.10
N PHE A 568 9.20 -19.71 -10.32
CA PHE A 568 8.84 -20.93 -9.62
C PHE A 568 7.67 -20.71 -8.65
N LEU A 569 7.72 -19.68 -7.81
CA LEU A 569 6.64 -19.35 -6.88
C LEU A 569 5.32 -19.02 -7.60
N SER A 570 5.39 -18.29 -8.72
CA SER A 570 4.23 -17.95 -9.56
C SER A 570 3.52 -19.21 -10.08
N SER A 571 4.27 -20.23 -10.49
CA SER A 571 3.69 -21.52 -10.91
C SER A 571 2.98 -22.28 -9.79
N ARG A 572 3.16 -21.88 -8.52
CA ARG A 572 2.44 -22.38 -7.33
C ARG A 572 1.35 -21.42 -6.86
N GLY A 573 1.00 -20.41 -7.67
CA GLY A 573 0.00 -19.41 -7.32
C GLY A 573 0.48 -18.36 -6.32
N ILE A 574 1.79 -18.18 -6.15
CA ILE A 574 2.39 -17.19 -5.26
C ILE A 574 3.00 -16.08 -6.12
N VAL A 575 2.30 -14.95 -6.21
CA VAL A 575 2.77 -13.76 -6.94
C VAL A 575 3.45 -12.82 -5.95
N VAL A 576 4.63 -12.34 -6.32
CA VAL A 576 5.44 -11.41 -5.54
C VAL A 576 5.31 -10.00 -6.12
N GLU A 577 5.59 -8.98 -5.31
CA GLU A 577 5.34 -7.58 -5.69
C GLU A 577 6.41 -7.06 -6.65
N LYS A 578 7.68 -7.25 -6.30
CA LYS A 578 8.83 -6.83 -7.12
C LYS A 578 9.92 -7.90 -7.06
N THR A 579 10.59 -8.09 -8.18
CA THR A 579 11.76 -8.97 -8.30
C THR A 579 12.95 -8.17 -8.82
N GLU A 580 14.01 -8.11 -8.02
CA GLU A 580 15.33 -7.62 -8.43
C GLU A 580 16.25 -8.80 -8.79
N PRO A 581 17.52 -8.61 -9.20
CA PRO A 581 18.35 -9.74 -9.59
C PRO A 581 18.57 -10.78 -8.47
N TYR A 582 18.69 -10.33 -7.21
CA TYR A 582 18.90 -11.19 -6.03
C TYR A 582 17.99 -10.86 -4.83
N SER A 583 16.87 -10.18 -5.09
CA SER A 583 15.91 -9.85 -4.04
C SER A 583 14.46 -9.91 -4.52
N ILE A 584 13.55 -10.21 -3.61
CA ILE A 584 12.11 -10.29 -3.86
C ILE A 584 11.40 -9.46 -2.80
N LEU A 585 10.59 -8.50 -3.20
CA LEU A 585 9.74 -7.74 -2.28
C LEU A 585 8.38 -8.40 -2.11
N LEU A 586 7.93 -8.47 -0.86
CA LEU A 586 6.63 -8.95 -0.44
C LEU A 586 5.91 -7.86 0.35
N LEU A 587 4.61 -7.74 0.12
CA LEU A 587 3.75 -6.79 0.82
C LEU A 587 2.81 -7.52 1.78
N PHE A 588 2.91 -7.18 3.06
CA PHE A 588 1.95 -7.59 4.08
C PHE A 588 0.91 -6.47 4.22
N SER A 589 -0.15 -6.51 3.41
CA SER A 589 -1.22 -5.51 3.44
C SER A 589 -2.32 -5.86 4.45
N LEU A 590 -3.27 -4.94 4.66
CA LEU A 590 -4.45 -5.16 5.53
C LEU A 590 -5.31 -6.37 5.14
N GLY A 591 -5.14 -6.90 3.91
CA GLY A 591 -5.84 -8.09 3.43
C GLY A 591 -5.09 -9.40 3.68
N VAL A 592 -3.93 -9.38 4.37
CA VAL A 592 -3.22 -10.60 4.74
C VAL A 592 -4.02 -11.34 5.80
N THR A 593 -4.13 -12.67 5.65
CA THR A 593 -4.75 -13.52 6.66
C THR A 593 -3.68 -14.18 7.51
N LYS A 594 -3.96 -14.39 8.81
CA LYS A 594 -3.04 -15.05 9.74
C LYS A 594 -2.49 -16.36 9.18
N GLY A 595 -1.17 -16.48 9.16
CA GLY A 595 -0.48 -17.69 8.70
C GLY A 595 -0.39 -17.87 7.18
N LYS A 596 -0.88 -16.93 6.36
CA LYS A 596 -0.72 -16.98 4.89
C LYS A 596 0.74 -17.09 4.46
N TRP A 597 1.65 -16.44 5.19
CA TRP A 597 3.09 -16.52 4.93
C TRP A 597 3.65 -17.95 5.08
N GLY A 598 2.95 -18.86 5.76
CA GLY A 598 3.33 -20.27 5.84
C GLY A 598 3.35 -20.96 4.48
N SER A 599 2.44 -20.59 3.55
CA SER A 599 2.46 -21.12 2.19
C SER A 599 3.68 -20.64 1.40
N LEU A 600 4.13 -19.41 1.65
CA LEU A 600 5.34 -18.86 1.06
C LEU A 600 6.59 -19.57 1.59
N VAL A 601 6.70 -19.78 2.91
CA VAL A 601 7.80 -20.54 3.50
C VAL A 601 7.86 -21.97 2.93
N ALA A 602 6.70 -22.62 2.78
CA ALA A 602 6.61 -23.93 2.16
C ALA A 602 7.07 -23.90 0.69
N GLY A 603 6.65 -22.90 -0.09
CA GLY A 603 7.08 -22.72 -1.48
C GLY A 603 8.59 -22.46 -1.62
N LEU A 604 9.19 -21.66 -0.73
CA LEU A 604 10.63 -21.45 -0.69
C LEU A 604 11.40 -22.73 -0.32
N MET A 605 10.87 -23.52 0.62
CA MET A 605 11.45 -24.81 0.98
C MET A 605 11.33 -25.83 -0.17
N GLU A 606 10.20 -25.84 -0.88
CA GLU A 606 10.01 -26.66 -2.08
C GLU A 606 11.01 -26.28 -3.17
N PHE A 607 11.19 -24.98 -3.45
CA PHE A 607 12.21 -24.48 -4.36
C PHE A 607 13.59 -25.00 -3.97
N LYS A 608 13.99 -24.80 -2.70
CA LYS A 608 15.29 -25.25 -2.19
C LYS A 608 15.49 -26.75 -2.40
N LYS A 609 14.50 -27.57 -2.05
CA LYS A 609 14.57 -29.03 -2.24
C LYS A 609 14.81 -29.41 -3.71
N HIS A 610 14.10 -28.77 -4.63
CA HIS A 610 14.26 -29.06 -6.06
C HIS A 610 15.57 -28.53 -6.63
N TYR A 611 16.02 -27.37 -6.14
CA TYR A 611 17.31 -26.79 -6.48
C TYR A 611 18.47 -27.68 -6.02
N ASP A 612 18.46 -28.13 -4.77
CA ASP A 612 19.50 -29.00 -4.22
C ASP A 612 19.56 -30.36 -4.92
N GLY A 613 18.40 -30.89 -5.31
CA GLY A 613 18.28 -32.12 -6.08
C GLY A 613 18.54 -31.96 -7.58
N ASN A 614 18.78 -30.73 -8.06
CA ASN A 614 18.82 -30.36 -9.48
C ASN A 614 17.68 -31.02 -10.29
N SER A 615 16.44 -30.89 -9.78
CA SER A 615 15.28 -31.54 -10.39
C SER A 615 15.08 -31.04 -11.83
N PRO A 616 14.69 -31.90 -12.78
CA PRO A 616 14.46 -31.51 -14.18
C PRO A 616 13.39 -30.42 -14.30
N LEU A 617 13.61 -29.43 -15.16
CA LEU A 617 12.66 -28.34 -15.39
C LEU A 617 11.31 -28.83 -15.90
N GLU A 618 11.27 -29.95 -16.63
CA GLU A 618 10.02 -30.60 -17.08
C GLU A 618 9.10 -30.98 -15.92
N GLN A 619 9.68 -31.28 -14.76
CA GLN A 619 8.93 -31.63 -13.56
C GLN A 619 8.51 -30.38 -12.78
N VAL A 620 9.42 -29.41 -12.65
CA VAL A 620 9.24 -28.31 -11.69
C VAL A 620 8.68 -27.04 -12.32
N MET A 621 8.88 -26.83 -13.61
CA MET A 621 8.42 -25.66 -14.38
C MET A 621 7.92 -26.11 -15.77
N PRO A 622 6.91 -26.99 -15.85
CA PRO A 622 6.46 -27.57 -17.11
C PRO A 622 6.03 -26.51 -18.14
N ASP A 623 5.31 -25.46 -17.72
CA ASP A 623 4.83 -24.40 -18.62
C ASP A 623 5.99 -23.66 -19.32
N LEU A 624 7.14 -23.50 -18.64
CA LEU A 624 8.35 -22.90 -19.21
C LEU A 624 8.94 -23.81 -20.30
N VAL A 625 9.00 -25.12 -20.05
CA VAL A 625 9.53 -26.09 -21.01
C VAL A 625 8.57 -26.30 -22.18
N ASP A 626 7.26 -26.32 -21.93
CA ASP A 626 6.25 -26.43 -22.98
C ASP A 626 6.32 -25.23 -23.94
N SER A 627 6.60 -24.03 -23.42
CA SER A 627 6.73 -22.81 -24.21
C SER A 627 8.09 -22.70 -24.93
N HIS A 628 9.16 -23.22 -24.33
CA HIS A 628 10.55 -23.00 -24.77
C HIS A 628 11.41 -24.28 -24.72
N GLY A 629 10.86 -25.41 -25.15
CA GLY A 629 11.49 -26.74 -25.02
C GLY A 629 12.86 -26.85 -25.69
N GLU A 630 13.06 -26.20 -26.84
CA GLU A 630 14.37 -26.17 -27.51
C GLU A 630 15.49 -25.61 -26.62
N ARG A 631 15.15 -24.73 -25.68
CA ARG A 631 16.11 -24.08 -24.77
C ARG A 631 16.25 -24.81 -23.43
N TYR A 632 15.16 -25.35 -22.89
CA TYR A 632 15.10 -25.83 -21.51
C TYR A 632 14.97 -27.35 -21.34
N SER A 633 14.71 -28.11 -22.41
CA SER A 633 14.61 -29.57 -22.31
C SER A 633 15.93 -30.20 -21.84
N GLY A 634 15.84 -31.07 -20.83
CA GLY A 634 16.96 -31.78 -20.23
C GLY A 634 17.76 -30.98 -19.20
N LEU A 635 17.43 -29.72 -18.94
CA LEU A 635 18.08 -28.92 -17.89
C LEU A 635 17.45 -29.14 -16.53
N GLY A 636 18.28 -29.14 -15.48
CA GLY A 636 17.82 -29.09 -14.11
C GLY A 636 17.67 -27.65 -13.60
N LEU A 637 16.92 -27.49 -12.51
CA LEU A 637 16.67 -26.18 -11.90
C LEU A 637 17.95 -25.47 -11.44
N LYS A 638 18.93 -26.21 -10.92
CA LYS A 638 20.22 -25.65 -10.48
C LYS A 638 21.10 -25.28 -11.67
N ASP A 639 21.07 -26.09 -12.73
CA ASP A 639 21.82 -25.79 -13.95
C ASP A 639 21.36 -24.45 -14.55
N LEU A 640 20.04 -24.22 -14.62
CA LEU A 640 19.49 -22.96 -15.12
C LEU A 640 19.88 -21.77 -14.23
N ALA A 641 19.82 -21.92 -12.90
CA ALA A 641 20.23 -20.86 -11.99
C ALA A 641 21.70 -20.46 -12.16
N GLU A 642 22.58 -21.45 -12.31
CA GLU A 642 24.00 -21.24 -12.54
C GLU A 642 24.24 -20.55 -13.89
N GLU A 643 23.57 -21.00 -14.96
CA GLU A 643 23.64 -20.35 -16.27
C GLU A 643 23.22 -18.87 -16.21
N MET A 644 22.10 -18.57 -15.54
CA MET A 644 21.61 -17.20 -15.35
C MET A 644 22.60 -16.36 -14.52
N HIS A 645 23.17 -16.93 -13.46
CA HIS A 645 24.14 -16.25 -12.61
C HIS A 645 25.43 -15.92 -13.37
N GLN A 646 25.99 -16.89 -14.09
CA GLN A 646 27.20 -16.69 -14.90
C GLN A 646 26.99 -15.67 -16.03
N ASP A 647 25.79 -15.60 -16.60
CA ASP A 647 25.44 -14.56 -17.57
C ASP A 647 25.45 -13.15 -16.94
N MET A 648 24.83 -12.99 -15.77
CA MET A 648 24.84 -11.73 -15.03
C MET A 648 26.27 -11.28 -14.66
N LEU A 649 27.16 -12.22 -14.31
CA LEU A 649 28.58 -11.95 -14.08
C LEU A 649 29.29 -11.49 -15.37
N ALA A 650 29.09 -12.23 -16.46
CA ALA A 650 29.75 -11.97 -17.74
C ALA A 650 29.36 -10.62 -18.34
N THR A 651 28.09 -10.23 -18.21
CA THR A 651 27.55 -8.95 -18.68
C THR A 651 27.78 -7.80 -17.68
N LYS A 652 28.25 -8.09 -16.46
CA LYS A 652 28.39 -7.15 -15.35
C LYS A 652 27.08 -6.40 -15.05
N MET A 653 25.95 -7.10 -15.17
CA MET A 653 24.61 -6.50 -15.10
C MET A 653 24.42 -5.63 -13.85
N LEU A 654 24.75 -6.15 -12.66
CA LEU A 654 24.57 -5.41 -11.40
C LEU A 654 25.52 -4.22 -11.25
N HIS A 655 26.77 -4.36 -11.71
CA HIS A 655 27.72 -3.24 -11.70
C HIS A 655 27.24 -2.11 -12.60
N ASN A 656 26.75 -2.44 -13.81
CA ASN A 656 26.21 -1.46 -14.74
C ASN A 656 24.92 -0.84 -14.19
N MET A 657 24.04 -1.63 -13.55
CA MET A 657 22.84 -1.13 -12.89
C MET A 657 23.18 -0.09 -11.82
N ASP A 658 24.10 -0.40 -10.90
CA ASP A 658 24.47 0.52 -9.82
C ASP A 658 25.09 1.81 -10.35
N ALA A 659 26.01 1.70 -11.31
CA ALA A 659 26.62 2.86 -11.97
C ALA A 659 25.58 3.70 -12.74
N ALA A 660 24.66 3.05 -13.46
CA ALA A 660 23.63 3.70 -14.26
C ALA A 660 22.66 4.54 -13.42
N TYR A 661 22.33 4.10 -12.21
CA TYR A 661 21.46 4.85 -11.29
C TYR A 661 22.19 5.81 -10.34
N THR A 662 23.52 5.73 -10.28
CA THR A 662 24.35 6.70 -9.53
C THR A 662 24.68 7.94 -10.36
N LEU A 663 24.76 7.79 -11.68
CA LEU A 663 25.03 8.86 -12.63
C LEU A 663 23.72 9.53 -13.07
N LEU A 664 23.68 10.87 -13.08
CA LEU A 664 22.59 11.59 -13.72
C LEU A 664 22.88 11.80 -15.22
N PRO A 665 21.95 11.45 -16.12
CA PRO A 665 22.03 11.82 -17.53
C PRO A 665 22.18 13.33 -17.74
N ASP A 666 22.67 13.75 -18.91
CA ASP A 666 22.79 15.18 -19.25
C ASP A 666 21.44 15.74 -19.70
N PRO A 667 20.89 16.75 -19.02
CA PRO A 667 19.69 17.44 -19.48
C PRO A 667 20.02 18.32 -20.70
N VAL A 668 19.36 18.08 -21.83
CA VAL A 668 19.55 18.81 -23.10
C VAL A 668 18.35 19.71 -23.40
N SER A 669 17.14 19.19 -23.21
CA SER A 669 15.89 19.90 -23.43
C SER A 669 14.89 19.62 -22.31
N SER A 670 13.97 20.56 -22.08
CA SER A 670 12.91 20.33 -21.08
C SER A 670 12.00 19.17 -21.52
N PRO A 671 11.38 18.44 -20.57
CA PRO A 671 10.44 17.36 -20.90
C PRO A 671 9.34 17.82 -21.87
N ARG A 672 8.83 19.05 -21.71
CA ARG A 672 7.81 19.65 -22.59
C ARG A 672 8.30 19.88 -24.01
N ALA A 673 9.49 20.45 -24.17
CA ALA A 673 10.07 20.68 -25.49
C ALA A 673 10.33 19.35 -26.22
N THR A 674 10.85 18.36 -25.51
CA THR A 674 11.07 17.02 -26.05
C THR A 674 9.76 16.35 -26.46
N PHE A 675 8.72 16.46 -25.63
CA PHE A 675 7.41 15.93 -25.94
C PHE A 675 6.79 16.61 -27.17
N ALA A 676 7.05 17.91 -27.39
CA ALA A 676 6.64 18.58 -28.62
C ALA A 676 7.32 17.98 -29.87
N CYS A 677 8.59 17.59 -29.79
CA CYS A 677 9.28 16.86 -30.88
C CYS A 677 8.60 15.51 -31.17
N LEU A 678 8.23 14.77 -30.12
CA LEU A 678 7.48 13.52 -30.23
C LEU A 678 6.16 13.73 -30.99
N VAL A 679 5.35 14.70 -30.57
CA VAL A 679 4.04 15.02 -31.18
C VAL A 679 4.18 15.44 -32.66
N LYS A 680 5.27 16.14 -33.01
CA LYS A 680 5.54 16.57 -34.39
C LYS A 680 6.13 15.47 -35.29
N GLY A 681 6.45 14.29 -34.74
CA GLY A 681 7.15 13.23 -35.48
C GLY A 681 8.62 13.54 -35.76
N GLU A 682 9.21 14.45 -34.99
CA GLU A 682 10.63 14.84 -35.04
C GLU A 682 11.52 13.86 -34.23
N ILE A 683 11.07 12.62 -34.15
CA ILE A 683 11.75 11.52 -33.47
C ILE A 683 12.07 10.39 -34.44
N GLU A 684 13.05 9.58 -34.09
CA GLU A 684 13.39 8.35 -34.77
C GLU A 684 13.64 7.23 -33.75
N GLN A 685 13.58 6.00 -34.23
CA GLN A 685 13.83 4.81 -33.43
C GLN A 685 15.21 4.25 -33.77
N ILE A 686 16.04 4.05 -32.76
CA ILE A 686 17.40 3.52 -32.91
C ILE A 686 17.62 2.34 -31.97
N ALA A 687 18.63 1.50 -32.25
CA ALA A 687 19.04 0.46 -31.33
C ALA A 687 19.73 1.06 -30.10
N VAL A 688 19.57 0.43 -28.92
CA VAL A 688 20.19 0.89 -27.66
C VAL A 688 21.71 1.04 -27.80
N ARG A 689 22.37 0.14 -28.53
CA ARG A 689 23.82 0.22 -28.80
C ARG A 689 24.27 1.53 -29.47
N ASP A 690 23.36 2.22 -30.16
CA ASP A 690 23.60 3.46 -30.89
C ASP A 690 23.11 4.70 -30.11
N MET A 691 22.68 4.53 -28.84
CA MET A 691 22.03 5.58 -28.02
C MET A 691 23.01 6.61 -27.43
N VAL A 692 24.31 6.33 -27.38
CA VAL A 692 25.30 7.26 -26.82
C VAL A 692 25.21 8.62 -27.52
N ASP A 693 25.19 9.69 -26.74
CA ASP A 693 25.03 11.09 -27.17
C ASP A 693 23.70 11.42 -27.90
N ARG A 694 22.73 10.51 -27.89
CA ARG A 694 21.37 10.73 -28.41
C ARG A 694 20.43 11.19 -27.30
N THR A 695 19.58 12.16 -27.61
CA THR A 695 18.57 12.67 -26.67
C THR A 695 17.34 11.77 -26.71
N VAL A 696 17.00 11.13 -25.60
CA VAL A 696 15.84 10.24 -25.53
C VAL A 696 14.54 11.06 -25.59
N ALA A 697 13.59 10.59 -26.40
CA ALA A 697 12.32 11.27 -26.64
C ALA A 697 11.21 10.82 -25.68
N VAL A 698 11.38 9.64 -25.07
CA VAL A 698 10.47 9.03 -24.09
C VAL A 698 11.26 8.66 -22.84
N GLN A 699 10.58 8.54 -21.72
CA GLN A 699 11.22 8.08 -20.48
C GLN A 699 11.63 6.61 -20.63
N ILE A 700 12.79 6.25 -20.08
CA ILE A 700 13.29 4.87 -20.03
C ILE A 700 13.23 4.43 -18.58
N VAL A 701 12.38 3.43 -18.29
CA VAL A 701 12.11 2.93 -16.95
C VAL A 701 12.24 1.41 -16.95
N PRO A 702 13.46 0.88 -16.76
CA PRO A 702 13.67 -0.56 -16.72
C PRO A 702 13.26 -1.15 -15.38
N TYR A 703 12.71 -2.37 -15.41
CA TYR A 703 12.41 -3.18 -14.23
C TYR A 703 13.37 -4.38 -14.17
N PRO A 704 14.09 -4.56 -13.06
CA PRO A 704 14.16 -3.72 -11.84
C PRO A 704 14.99 -2.42 -12.02
N PRO A 705 14.90 -1.44 -11.10
CA PRO A 705 14.00 -1.35 -9.96
C PRO A 705 12.67 -0.64 -10.29
N GLY A 706 12.42 -0.28 -11.55
CA GLY A 706 11.15 0.32 -11.95
C GLY A 706 11.03 1.82 -11.72
N ILE A 707 12.17 2.51 -11.66
CA ILE A 707 12.26 3.96 -11.51
C ILE A 707 12.91 4.55 -12.76
N PRO A 708 12.70 5.84 -13.07
CA PRO A 708 13.25 6.43 -14.28
C PRO A 708 14.77 6.41 -14.32
N LEU A 709 15.32 5.68 -15.29
CA LEU A 709 16.73 5.69 -15.62
C LEU A 709 17.06 6.97 -16.41
N MET A 710 16.30 7.22 -17.48
CA MET A 710 16.41 8.42 -18.30
C MET A 710 15.05 9.09 -18.52
N MET A 711 15.08 10.41 -18.59
CA MET A 711 13.94 11.28 -18.81
C MET A 711 13.92 11.84 -20.23
N PRO A 712 12.73 12.14 -20.81
CA PRO A 712 12.65 12.82 -22.10
C PRO A 712 13.46 14.12 -22.08
N GLY A 713 14.35 14.28 -23.05
CA GLY A 713 15.22 15.45 -23.15
C GLY A 713 16.60 15.27 -22.51
N GLU A 714 16.86 14.10 -21.93
CA GLU A 714 18.18 13.73 -21.45
C GLU A 714 18.98 12.94 -22.49
N LYS A 715 20.31 12.97 -22.39
CA LYS A 715 21.21 12.09 -23.14
C LYS A 715 22.23 11.42 -22.23
N ALA A 716 22.73 10.27 -22.65
CA ALA A 716 23.86 9.60 -22.01
C ALA A 716 25.14 9.89 -22.81
N GLY A 717 26.01 10.74 -22.28
CA GLY A 717 27.34 10.99 -22.85
C GLY A 717 28.28 9.79 -22.72
N ASN A 718 29.46 9.87 -23.34
CA ASN A 718 30.48 8.81 -23.28
C ASN A 718 30.94 8.46 -21.86
N ASP A 719 30.95 9.42 -20.94
CA ASP A 719 31.26 9.25 -19.52
C ASP A 719 30.16 8.52 -18.73
N LYS A 720 28.97 8.34 -19.33
CA LYS A 720 27.78 7.71 -18.74
C LYS A 720 27.37 6.44 -19.47
N LYS A 721 28.32 5.79 -20.13
CA LYS A 721 28.11 4.56 -20.91
C LYS A 721 27.48 3.41 -20.10
N ALA A 722 27.65 3.40 -18.77
CA ALA A 722 27.01 2.42 -17.88
C ALA A 722 25.48 2.34 -18.05
N ILE A 723 24.82 3.46 -18.39
CA ILE A 723 23.37 3.49 -18.69
C ILE A 723 23.05 2.61 -19.89
N VAL A 724 23.82 2.76 -20.97
CA VAL A 724 23.67 1.97 -22.20
C VAL A 724 24.05 0.51 -21.94
N ASP A 725 25.14 0.28 -21.21
CA ASP A 725 25.65 -1.06 -20.90
C ASP A 725 24.70 -1.86 -20.01
N TYR A 726 23.95 -1.18 -19.14
CA TYR A 726 22.91 -1.81 -18.36
C TYR A 726 21.75 -2.30 -19.25
N LEU A 727 21.24 -1.44 -20.15
CA LEU A 727 20.18 -1.83 -21.08
C LEU A 727 20.64 -2.95 -22.04
N LEU A 728 21.89 -2.95 -22.49
CA LEU A 728 22.45 -4.01 -23.33
C LEU A 728 22.66 -5.33 -22.55
N ALA A 729 22.98 -5.26 -21.27
CA ALA A 729 23.04 -6.44 -20.41
C ALA A 729 21.65 -7.08 -20.27
N MET A 730 20.59 -6.28 -20.12
CA MET A 730 19.20 -6.76 -20.11
C MET A 730 18.79 -7.37 -21.46
N GLU A 731 19.09 -6.70 -22.59
CA GLU A 731 18.84 -7.24 -23.93
C GLU A 731 19.50 -8.62 -24.12
N THR A 732 20.75 -8.76 -23.67
CA THR A 732 21.51 -10.01 -23.76
C THR A 732 20.89 -11.11 -22.90
N PHE A 733 20.47 -10.76 -21.68
CA PHE A 733 19.81 -11.69 -20.76
C PHE A 733 18.48 -12.20 -21.33
N ASP A 734 17.61 -11.29 -21.78
CA ASP A 734 16.32 -11.63 -22.38
C ASP A 734 16.47 -12.54 -23.61
N GLY A 735 17.52 -12.32 -24.40
CA GLY A 735 17.82 -13.16 -25.55
C GLY A 735 18.31 -14.57 -25.19
N ARG A 736 18.87 -14.76 -23.99
CA ARG A 736 19.41 -16.05 -23.52
C ARG A 736 18.40 -16.84 -22.68
N PHE A 737 17.47 -16.15 -22.02
CA PHE A 737 16.52 -16.74 -21.07
C PHE A 737 15.06 -16.37 -21.40
N PRO A 738 14.50 -16.89 -22.50
CA PRO A 738 13.09 -16.67 -22.85
C PRO A 738 12.15 -17.19 -21.74
N GLY A 739 11.14 -16.40 -21.38
CA GLY A 739 10.29 -16.64 -20.20
C GLY A 739 10.77 -15.92 -18.93
N PHE A 740 11.92 -15.23 -19.00
CA PHE A 740 12.47 -14.37 -17.94
C PHE A 740 12.79 -12.96 -18.44
N GLU A 741 12.10 -12.51 -19.50
CA GLU A 741 12.33 -11.18 -20.07
C GLU A 741 12.02 -10.06 -19.08
N HIS A 742 12.82 -9.00 -19.14
CA HIS A 742 12.60 -7.80 -18.35
C HIS A 742 11.48 -6.92 -18.94
N ASP A 743 10.69 -6.29 -18.07
CA ASP A 743 9.74 -5.26 -18.48
C ASP A 743 10.44 -3.89 -18.51
N ASN A 744 10.47 -3.27 -19.68
CA ASN A 744 11.19 -2.01 -19.91
C ASN A 744 10.28 -0.98 -20.56
N HIS A 745 9.74 -0.07 -19.77
CA HIS A 745 8.95 1.01 -20.33
C HIS A 745 9.84 2.01 -21.08
N GLY A 746 9.44 2.36 -22.30
CA GLY A 746 10.21 3.23 -23.20
C GLY A 746 11.22 2.49 -24.09
N VAL A 747 11.31 1.17 -23.96
CA VAL A 747 12.14 0.30 -24.82
C VAL A 747 11.21 -0.61 -25.63
N GLU A 748 11.36 -0.56 -26.94
CA GLU A 748 10.66 -1.42 -27.89
C GLU A 748 11.55 -2.62 -28.22
N ILE A 749 10.99 -3.83 -28.27
CA ILE A 749 11.75 -5.05 -28.56
C ILE A 749 11.43 -5.51 -29.98
N GLU A 750 12.41 -5.44 -30.88
CA GLU A 750 12.33 -6.08 -32.18
C GLU A 750 13.03 -7.43 -32.14
N ARG A 751 12.44 -8.46 -32.74
CA ARG A 751 13.06 -9.79 -32.84
C ARG A 751 13.53 -10.06 -34.26
N ASP A 752 14.74 -10.58 -34.40
CA ASP A 752 15.27 -11.00 -35.69
C ASP A 752 14.61 -12.32 -36.19
N SER A 753 15.00 -12.79 -37.37
CA SER A 753 14.48 -14.05 -37.92
C SER A 753 14.81 -15.31 -37.10
N GLN A 754 15.71 -15.19 -36.12
CA GLN A 754 16.08 -16.24 -35.17
C GLN A 754 15.44 -16.02 -33.79
N GLY A 755 14.54 -15.04 -33.66
CA GLY A 755 13.83 -14.71 -32.42
C GLY A 755 14.64 -13.91 -31.40
N ARG A 756 15.87 -13.49 -31.72
CA ARG A 756 16.73 -12.75 -30.79
C ARG A 756 16.25 -11.31 -30.64
N PRO A 757 16.10 -10.80 -29.40
CA PRO A 757 15.65 -9.44 -29.18
C PRO A 757 16.74 -8.42 -29.51
N THR A 758 16.32 -7.27 -29.99
CA THR A 758 17.11 -6.03 -30.08
C THR A 758 16.26 -4.94 -29.45
N TYR A 759 16.80 -4.32 -28.41
CA TYR A 759 16.18 -3.20 -27.74
C TYR A 759 16.36 -1.95 -28.58
N LYS A 760 15.24 -1.25 -28.77
CA LYS A 760 15.18 0.01 -29.49
C LYS A 760 14.54 1.09 -28.63
N VAL A 761 15.01 2.31 -28.81
CA VAL A 761 14.55 3.48 -28.07
C VAL A 761 14.18 4.60 -29.04
N TYR A 762 13.21 5.43 -28.64
CA TYR A 762 12.89 6.64 -29.37
C TYR A 762 13.79 7.78 -28.93
N VAL A 763 14.42 8.44 -29.90
CA VAL A 763 15.29 9.59 -29.70
C VAL A 763 14.84 10.74 -30.59
N VAL A 764 15.22 11.97 -30.21
CA VAL A 764 15.03 13.15 -31.05
C VAL A 764 15.95 13.03 -32.27
N LYS A 765 15.42 13.35 -33.46
CA LYS A 765 16.22 13.42 -34.70
C LYS A 765 17.31 14.47 -34.55
N GLN A 766 18.53 14.14 -34.97
CA GLN A 766 19.68 15.04 -34.97
C GLN A 766 20.06 15.46 -36.39
#